data_AF-A0A9W7B6X3-F1
#
_entry.id   AF-A0A9W7B6X3-F1
#
_cell.length_a   1.000
_cell.length_b   1.000
_cell.length_c   1.000
_cell.angle_alpha   90.00
_cell.angle_beta   90.00
_cell.angle_gamma   90.00
#
_symmetry.space_group_name_H-M   'P 1'
#
loop_
_entity.id
_entity.type
_entity.pdbx_description
1 polymer ?
#
loop_
_entity_poly.entity_id
_entity_poly.type
_entity_poly.pdbx_seq_one_letter_code
_entity_poly.pdbx_strand_id
1 'polypeptide(L)'
;MINVFIAVVVSVAYIFYHDIPHNANYHASVSKSIIINSTNSHHHTPASYAHTHVPLSPPFSSGACGTIYRAYSVHLNATVVLKSVNFTGEEDVRKYENEVGIHGRIKHPGVVEFIDSFVEEDRGWIVLADGGVDLRQIIYEKIGFNSGVMWTPNLVWKTLRLEAEGIYTADATSSPHQSKLLPPPPQTRSAEILNKLISSLTLALSHIHSNSVAHLDVKPSNIFCNYTSPSSLPSVSCLLGDFGSSLPLPPPSPSTLEPQTKQYAPPEILYPPPNPPPYDFTLYDSWSLGVTILELLLGTPNVFSIDTRTEAIIELRMEGKEEKEIERVKYLASLADYCLYDPQVDEERFWPESYDAGDSSTGMVSKSCDLADFKNALHQRDSLQIGFNSLTSRTLLNLIWRLLQYDPEKRISVTEALNHPYFEALNEASSSPKSKELKEVSKALSVLSLSPVLTPPSGPKVKSYTCPHCNKTFHDHNSCSSHVTSRKHGPKCLYSYSGPERVKCLSAHVFLPVERESGFCDIQGRRRVIEDFHSSRFNKVSGVKYYGLFDGHNGNLAAKFTARNLYHELEPQLDVNKTLTSDFVELAFEHHNRKLQSLHPQDTSGSTATIFVTGLKNDEVLVANVGDSRAILCDVDGNVVRQLTVDHTPSNASERGRVLSEGGKVESGGGILRVDGKLAVSRSFGDVDIAGVSAVPYVTSFKAEEECGEKHCFAIVATDGLWDVVDNEDAGRIAADIINKENGAQEAAEILTEEAWVRGSKDNAAVLVVKL
;
A
#
# COMPACT_ATOMS: atom_id res chain seq x y z
N MET A 1 47.11 -33.85 -41.14
CA MET A 1 46.23 -34.01 -39.96
C MET A 1 44.83 -33.39 -40.16
N ILE A 2 44.32 -33.37 -41.39
CA ILE A 2 42.94 -32.91 -41.72
C ILE A 2 42.13 -34.01 -42.44
N ASN A 3 42.78 -35.04 -43.00
CA ASN A 3 42.10 -36.15 -43.70
C ASN A 3 41.79 -37.40 -42.83
N VAL A 4 42.01 -37.35 -41.52
CA VAL A 4 41.55 -38.42 -40.58
C VAL A 4 40.29 -37.97 -39.82
N PHE A 5 40.02 -36.67 -39.72
CA PHE A 5 38.83 -36.16 -39.03
C PHE A 5 37.55 -36.27 -39.89
N ILE A 6 37.68 -36.20 -41.22
CA ILE A 6 36.54 -36.34 -42.14
C ILE A 6 36.08 -37.80 -42.24
N ALA A 7 36.96 -38.78 -42.03
CA ALA A 7 36.58 -40.21 -42.04
C ALA A 7 35.83 -40.65 -40.78
N VAL A 8 36.02 -40.00 -39.62
CA VAL A 8 35.29 -40.31 -38.39
C VAL A 8 33.92 -39.63 -38.35
N VAL A 9 33.77 -38.45 -38.96
CA VAL A 9 32.49 -37.73 -39.00
C VAL A 9 31.52 -38.32 -40.03
N VAL A 10 32.01 -38.92 -41.12
CA VAL A 10 31.16 -39.54 -42.15
C VAL A 10 30.67 -40.95 -41.76
N SER A 11 31.36 -41.67 -40.86
CA SER A 11 30.90 -42.98 -40.38
C SER A 11 29.86 -42.92 -39.26
N VAL A 12 29.69 -41.77 -38.58
CA VAL A 12 28.65 -41.61 -37.53
C VAL A 12 27.35 -41.04 -38.09
N ALA A 13 27.39 -40.33 -39.22
CA ALA A 13 26.20 -39.78 -39.87
C ALA A 13 25.48 -40.79 -40.80
N TYR A 14 26.09 -41.92 -41.15
CA TYR A 14 25.51 -42.91 -42.09
C TYR A 14 24.70 -44.03 -41.41
N ILE A 15 24.61 -44.05 -40.07
CA ILE A 15 23.83 -45.06 -39.32
C ILE A 15 22.40 -44.58 -39.00
N PHE A 16 22.04 -43.32 -39.24
CA PHE A 16 20.75 -42.76 -38.83
C PHE A 16 19.77 -42.36 -39.94
N TYR A 17 20.06 -42.64 -41.20
CA TYR A 17 19.15 -42.30 -42.31
C TYR A 17 19.08 -43.44 -43.33
N HIS A 18 18.31 -44.47 -43.01
CA HIS A 18 17.48 -45.28 -43.91
C HIS A 18 17.25 -46.67 -43.30
N ASP A 19 16.16 -46.77 -42.52
CA ASP A 19 15.25 -47.92 -42.62
C ASP A 19 13.94 -47.53 -41.95
N ILE A 20 13.01 -47.03 -42.78
CA ILE A 20 11.59 -46.97 -42.45
C ILE A 20 11.01 -48.31 -42.89
N PRO A 21 10.51 -49.15 -41.97
CA PRO A 21 9.27 -49.85 -42.20
C PRO A 21 8.15 -49.02 -41.56
N HIS A 22 7.21 -48.60 -42.38
CA HIS A 22 5.89 -48.19 -41.91
C HIS A 22 5.34 -49.26 -40.97
N ASN A 23 5.17 -48.95 -39.69
CA ASN A 23 4.16 -49.59 -38.86
C ASN A 23 3.91 -48.83 -37.55
N ALA A 24 2.63 -48.64 -37.27
CA ALA A 24 2.11 -48.09 -36.03
C ALA A 24 2.53 -48.98 -34.85
N ASN A 25 3.39 -48.46 -33.96
CA ASN A 25 3.61 -48.92 -32.58
C ASN A 25 4.63 -47.99 -31.90
N TYR A 26 4.20 -46.79 -31.53
CA TYR A 26 5.04 -45.80 -30.82
C TYR A 26 4.91 -45.87 -29.28
N HIS A 27 4.06 -46.76 -28.75
CA HIS A 27 3.75 -46.82 -27.31
C HIS A 27 4.57 -47.84 -26.48
N ALA A 28 5.44 -48.66 -27.09
CA ALA A 28 6.06 -49.79 -26.37
C ALA A 28 7.57 -49.67 -26.10
N SER A 29 8.27 -48.67 -26.66
CA SER A 29 9.74 -48.55 -26.52
C SER A 29 10.19 -47.60 -25.41
N VAL A 30 9.35 -46.67 -24.96
CA VAL A 30 9.69 -45.73 -23.88
C VAL A 30 9.66 -46.42 -22.50
N SER A 31 8.84 -47.47 -22.34
CA SER A 31 8.64 -48.17 -21.06
C SER A 31 9.78 -49.10 -20.62
N LYS A 32 10.84 -49.30 -21.42
CA LYS A 32 11.96 -50.22 -21.08
C LYS A 32 13.27 -49.55 -20.69
N SER A 33 13.37 -48.22 -20.84
CA SER A 33 14.63 -47.48 -20.59
C SER A 33 14.66 -46.77 -19.24
N ILE A 34 13.53 -46.65 -18.55
CA ILE A 34 13.41 -45.95 -17.26
C ILE A 34 13.68 -46.95 -16.13
N ILE A 35 14.93 -47.36 -15.99
CA ILE A 35 15.46 -47.94 -14.76
C ILE A 35 16.67 -47.06 -14.40
N ILE A 36 16.42 -46.00 -13.64
CA ILE A 36 17.49 -45.22 -13.02
C ILE A 36 18.09 -46.11 -11.93
N ASN A 37 19.37 -46.45 -12.09
CA ASN A 37 20.19 -47.11 -11.08
C ASN A 37 20.23 -46.26 -9.79
N SER A 38 19.39 -46.57 -8.81
CA SER A 38 19.60 -46.14 -7.43
C SER A 38 20.20 -47.29 -6.62
N THR A 39 21.47 -47.15 -6.28
CA THR A 39 22.17 -48.04 -5.34
C THR A 39 21.72 -47.70 -3.92
N ASN A 40 20.55 -48.15 -3.50
CA ASN A 40 20.26 -48.60 -2.14
C ASN A 40 18.89 -49.27 -2.07
N SER A 41 18.89 -50.42 -1.40
CA SER A 41 17.88 -51.47 -1.37
C SER A 41 16.54 -51.05 -0.76
N HIS A 42 15.44 -51.20 -1.50
CA HIS A 42 14.28 -52.07 -1.19
C HIS A 42 13.31 -52.02 -2.39
N HIS A 43 13.17 -53.17 -3.08
CA HIS A 43 12.36 -53.29 -4.30
C HIS A 43 10.86 -53.39 -4.01
N HIS A 44 10.06 -52.53 -4.66
CA HIS A 44 8.62 -52.72 -4.83
C HIS A 44 8.24 -52.33 -6.27
N THR A 45 7.45 -53.17 -6.96
CA THR A 45 7.00 -52.95 -8.35
C THR A 45 5.89 -51.89 -8.41
N PRO A 46 5.65 -51.22 -9.56
CA PRO A 46 4.61 -50.17 -9.69
C PRO A 46 3.21 -50.63 -9.21
N ALA A 47 2.84 -51.89 -9.49
CA ALA A 47 1.58 -52.49 -9.02
C ALA A 47 1.48 -52.66 -7.49
N SER A 48 2.60 -52.63 -6.76
CA SER A 48 2.60 -52.64 -5.29
C SER A 48 2.54 -51.24 -4.66
N TYR A 49 2.78 -50.16 -5.43
CA TYR A 49 2.68 -48.78 -4.95
C TYR A 49 1.24 -48.25 -4.97
N ALA A 50 0.43 -48.63 -5.97
CA ALA A 50 -1.00 -48.30 -6.03
C ALA A 50 -1.82 -48.87 -4.85
N HIS A 51 -1.33 -49.94 -4.21
CA HIS A 51 -1.96 -50.54 -3.03
C HIS A 51 -1.44 -50.01 -1.68
N THR A 52 -0.35 -49.24 -1.66
CA THR A 52 0.27 -48.73 -0.43
C THR A 52 -0.09 -47.28 -0.11
N HIS A 53 -0.63 -46.54 -1.07
CA HIS A 53 -1.03 -45.13 -0.88
C HIS A 53 -2.50 -44.95 -1.24
N VAL A 54 -3.36 -44.85 -0.22
CA VAL A 54 -4.80 -44.73 -0.42
C VAL A 54 -5.17 -43.25 -0.49
N PRO A 55 -5.74 -42.74 -1.60
CA PRO A 55 -6.21 -41.36 -1.67
C PRO A 55 -7.25 -41.10 -0.60
N LEU A 56 -7.03 -40.09 0.24
CA LEU A 56 -7.95 -39.73 1.32
C LEU A 56 -9.03 -38.74 0.85
N SER A 57 -8.82 -38.09 -0.29
CA SER A 57 -9.71 -37.09 -0.86
C SER A 57 -9.60 -37.04 -2.39
N PRO A 58 -10.57 -36.42 -3.09
CA PRO A 58 -10.38 -35.92 -4.45
C PRO A 58 -9.12 -35.02 -4.55
N PRO A 59 -8.57 -34.78 -5.76
CA PRO A 59 -7.39 -33.94 -5.94
C PRO A 59 -7.61 -32.57 -5.31
N PHE A 60 -6.64 -32.15 -4.48
CA PHE A 60 -6.70 -30.90 -3.72
C PHE A 60 -6.32 -29.68 -4.58
N SER A 61 -5.51 -29.88 -5.63
CA SER A 61 -5.12 -28.85 -6.58
C SER A 61 -4.73 -29.46 -7.94
N SER A 62 -4.96 -28.72 -9.03
CA SER A 62 -4.55 -29.07 -10.39
C SER A 62 -4.04 -27.82 -11.11
N GLY A 63 -2.82 -27.85 -11.64
CA GLY A 63 -2.20 -26.70 -12.31
C GLY A 63 -1.02 -27.07 -13.21
N ALA A 64 -0.22 -26.08 -13.60
CA ALA A 64 0.93 -26.23 -14.50
C ALA A 64 2.01 -27.19 -13.98
N CYS A 65 2.08 -27.40 -12.66
CA CYS A 65 3.02 -28.32 -12.01
C CYS A 65 2.43 -29.73 -11.76
N GLY A 66 1.24 -30.04 -12.30
CA GLY A 66 0.58 -31.32 -12.16
C GLY A 66 -0.61 -31.32 -11.19
N THR A 67 -1.03 -32.53 -10.78
CA THR A 67 -2.17 -32.75 -9.88
C THR A 67 -1.68 -33.24 -8.52
N ILE A 68 -2.23 -32.67 -7.44
CA ILE A 68 -1.81 -32.94 -6.06
C ILE A 68 -2.91 -33.68 -5.30
N TYR A 69 -2.53 -34.76 -4.62
CA TYR A 69 -3.42 -35.59 -3.80
C TYR A 69 -2.88 -35.70 -2.37
N ARG A 70 -3.78 -35.71 -1.38
CA ARG A 70 -3.45 -36.15 -0.02
C ARG A 70 -3.78 -37.64 0.09
N ALA A 71 -2.82 -38.45 0.50
CA ALA A 71 -2.94 -39.90 0.59
C ALA A 71 -2.44 -40.42 1.93
N TYR A 72 -2.94 -41.58 2.35
CA TYR A 72 -2.40 -42.30 3.49
C TYR A 72 -1.40 -43.35 3.01
N SER A 73 -0.14 -43.22 3.40
CA SER A 73 0.87 -44.26 3.16
C SER A 73 0.75 -45.35 4.22
N VAL A 74 0.33 -46.54 3.80
CA VAL A 74 0.20 -47.73 4.66
C VAL A 74 1.56 -48.17 5.17
N HIS A 75 2.62 -48.01 4.37
CA HIS A 75 3.99 -48.38 4.72
C HIS A 75 4.59 -47.46 5.79
N LEU A 76 4.39 -46.15 5.66
CA LEU A 76 4.89 -45.16 6.62
C LEU A 76 3.95 -44.93 7.80
N ASN A 77 2.73 -45.49 7.72
CA ASN A 77 1.65 -45.27 8.67
C ASN A 77 1.41 -43.77 8.93
N ALA A 78 1.42 -42.99 7.85
CA ALA A 78 1.39 -41.52 7.89
C ALA A 78 0.68 -40.94 6.66
N THR A 79 0.15 -39.72 6.81
CA THR A 79 -0.38 -38.95 5.69
C THR A 79 0.78 -38.37 4.86
N VAL A 80 0.66 -38.48 3.54
CA VAL A 80 1.62 -38.00 2.55
C VAL A 80 0.92 -37.18 1.47
N VAL A 81 1.70 -36.43 0.71
CA VAL A 81 1.26 -35.68 -0.47
C VAL A 81 1.83 -36.35 -1.72
N LEU A 82 0.98 -36.62 -2.70
CA LEU A 82 1.35 -37.16 -4.01
C LEU A 82 1.22 -36.07 -5.06
N LYS A 83 2.29 -35.74 -5.76
CA LYS A 83 2.30 -34.82 -6.91
C LYS A 83 2.49 -35.65 -8.19
N SER A 84 1.53 -35.55 -9.11
CA SER A 84 1.58 -36.28 -10.38
C SER A 84 1.91 -35.37 -11.56
N VAL A 85 2.86 -35.77 -12.39
CA VAL A 85 3.27 -35.07 -13.63
C VAL A 85 2.97 -35.98 -14.82
N ASN A 86 2.12 -35.54 -15.76
CA ASN A 86 1.87 -36.30 -16.99
C ASN A 86 3.01 -36.04 -17.99
N PHE A 87 3.52 -37.08 -18.62
CA PHE A 87 4.55 -36.98 -19.64
C PHE A 87 3.91 -36.81 -21.01
N THR A 88 3.85 -35.57 -21.49
CA THR A 88 3.36 -35.26 -22.85
C THR A 88 4.50 -35.11 -23.86
N GLY A 89 5.74 -34.95 -23.38
CA GLY A 89 6.95 -34.95 -24.19
C GLY A 89 8.22 -35.04 -23.34
N GLU A 90 9.39 -35.04 -23.99
CA GLU A 90 10.68 -35.17 -23.29
C GLU A 90 10.98 -34.04 -22.29
N GLU A 91 10.39 -32.86 -22.48
CA GLU A 91 10.58 -31.73 -21.57
C GLU A 91 9.94 -32.00 -20.19
N ASP A 92 8.76 -32.63 -20.16
CA ASP A 92 8.09 -32.98 -18.90
C ASP A 92 8.87 -34.03 -18.13
N VAL A 93 9.48 -34.99 -18.85
CA VAL A 93 10.36 -36.00 -18.26
C VAL A 93 11.60 -35.34 -17.66
N ARG A 94 12.26 -34.43 -18.39
CA ARG A 94 13.42 -33.68 -17.87
C ARG A 94 13.08 -32.83 -16.64
N LYS A 95 11.92 -32.16 -16.64
CA LYS A 95 11.44 -31.38 -15.48
C LYS A 95 11.20 -32.27 -14.27
N TYR A 96 10.55 -33.41 -14.46
CA TYR A 96 10.33 -34.41 -13.41
C TYR A 96 11.65 -34.95 -12.85
N GLU A 97 12.58 -35.39 -13.71
CA GLU A 97 13.88 -35.90 -13.30
C GLU A 97 14.72 -34.85 -12.54
N ASN A 98 14.67 -33.59 -13.00
CA ASN A 98 15.33 -32.48 -12.34
C ASN A 98 14.74 -32.22 -10.94
N GLU A 99 13.41 -32.16 -10.81
CA GLU A 99 12.75 -31.95 -9.52
C GLU A 99 13.07 -33.09 -8.54
N VAL A 100 12.96 -34.36 -8.98
CA VAL A 100 13.31 -35.52 -8.16
C VAL A 100 14.78 -35.49 -7.74
N GLY A 101 15.68 -35.20 -8.67
CA GLY A 101 17.13 -35.15 -8.40
C GLY A 101 17.54 -34.03 -7.44
N ILE A 102 16.90 -32.86 -7.54
CA ILE A 102 17.13 -31.72 -6.63
C ILE A 102 16.47 -31.96 -5.28
N HIS A 103 15.18 -32.27 -5.25
CA HIS A 103 14.43 -32.39 -3.99
C HIS A 103 14.94 -33.56 -3.15
N GLY A 104 15.27 -34.70 -3.78
CA GLY A 104 15.80 -35.88 -3.09
C GLY A 104 17.14 -35.68 -2.37
N ARG A 105 17.92 -34.65 -2.73
CA ARG A 105 19.22 -34.35 -2.10
C ARG A 105 19.17 -33.23 -1.05
N ILE A 106 18.11 -32.41 -1.03
CA ILE A 106 17.96 -31.31 -0.06
C ILE A 106 17.30 -31.84 1.21
N LYS A 107 18.02 -31.81 2.34
CA LYS A 107 17.53 -32.26 3.65
C LYS A 107 17.67 -31.16 4.69
N HIS A 108 16.57 -30.51 5.04
CA HIS A 108 16.56 -29.42 5.99
C HIS A 108 15.23 -29.37 6.76
N PRO A 109 15.21 -29.06 8.07
CA PRO A 109 13.98 -29.00 8.87
C PRO A 109 12.99 -27.91 8.44
N GLY A 110 13.42 -26.95 7.62
CA GLY A 110 12.59 -25.91 7.02
C GLY A 110 12.16 -26.21 5.57
N VAL A 111 12.40 -27.41 5.05
CA VAL A 111 12.03 -27.85 3.69
C VAL A 111 11.12 -29.06 3.79
N VAL A 112 10.10 -29.15 2.94
CA VAL A 112 9.20 -30.32 2.86
C VAL A 112 10.03 -31.55 2.51
N GLU A 113 9.90 -32.62 3.31
CA GLU A 113 10.68 -33.83 3.09
C GLU A 113 10.24 -34.56 1.82
N PHE A 114 11.22 -34.83 0.94
CA PHE A 114 11.06 -35.78 -0.16
C PHE A 114 11.12 -37.20 0.39
N ILE A 115 10.09 -38.00 0.10
CA ILE A 115 9.98 -39.38 0.58
C ILE A 115 10.40 -40.35 -0.53
N ASP A 116 9.77 -40.26 -1.70
CA ASP A 116 9.97 -41.22 -2.79
C ASP A 116 9.51 -40.64 -4.14
N SER A 117 9.83 -41.32 -5.24
CA SER A 117 9.30 -41.01 -6.56
C SER A 117 9.19 -42.27 -7.41
N PHE A 118 8.17 -42.35 -8.27
CA PHE A 118 7.98 -43.49 -9.17
C PHE A 118 7.30 -43.06 -10.47
N VAL A 119 7.45 -43.88 -11.51
CA VAL A 119 6.79 -43.66 -12.81
C VAL A 119 5.80 -44.79 -13.05
N GLU A 120 4.59 -44.43 -13.46
CA GLU A 120 3.53 -45.36 -13.84
C GLU A 120 3.01 -44.95 -15.23
N GLU A 121 3.18 -45.83 -16.21
CA GLU A 121 2.85 -45.57 -17.62
C GLU A 121 3.51 -44.26 -18.12
N ASP A 122 2.70 -43.28 -18.53
CA ASP A 122 3.13 -41.96 -19.02
C ASP A 122 2.99 -40.87 -17.92
N ARG A 123 3.17 -41.25 -16.65
CA ARG A 123 3.03 -40.33 -15.51
C ARG A 123 4.10 -40.55 -14.45
N GLY A 124 4.78 -39.47 -14.07
CA GLY A 124 5.67 -39.41 -12.92
C GLY A 124 4.91 -39.05 -11.64
N TRP A 125 5.33 -39.61 -10.51
CA TRP A 125 4.77 -39.38 -9.20
C TRP A 125 5.88 -39.04 -8.21
N ILE A 126 5.68 -37.96 -7.46
CA ILE A 126 6.56 -37.52 -6.37
C ILE A 126 5.78 -37.66 -5.06
N VAL A 127 6.38 -38.33 -4.08
CA VAL A 127 5.83 -38.57 -2.74
C VAL A 127 6.53 -37.67 -1.74
N LEU A 128 5.77 -36.83 -1.06
CA LEU A 128 6.26 -35.82 -0.13
C LEU A 128 5.60 -35.99 1.24
N ALA A 129 6.30 -35.57 2.30
CA ALA A 129 5.69 -35.43 3.62
C ALA A 129 4.57 -34.38 3.59
N ASP A 130 3.53 -34.58 4.38
CA ASP A 130 2.43 -33.61 4.50
C ASP A 130 2.89 -32.38 5.30
N GLY A 131 3.24 -31.31 4.57
CA GLY A 131 3.65 -30.03 5.14
C GLY A 131 2.51 -29.20 5.73
N GLY A 132 1.25 -29.63 5.58
CA GLY A 132 0.07 -28.92 6.07
C GLY A 132 -0.64 -28.09 4.98
N VAL A 133 -1.10 -26.90 5.34
CA VAL A 133 -1.85 -26.00 4.44
C VAL A 133 -0.92 -24.92 3.92
N ASP A 134 -1.07 -24.51 2.66
CA ASP A 134 -0.26 -23.42 2.11
C ASP A 134 -0.52 -22.10 2.86
N LEU A 135 0.54 -21.31 3.03
CA LEU A 135 0.54 -20.09 3.84
C LEU A 135 -0.43 -19.06 3.27
N ARG A 136 -0.62 -19.02 1.94
CA ARG A 136 -1.58 -18.12 1.29
C ARG A 136 -3.01 -18.37 1.75
N GLN A 137 -3.44 -19.62 1.85
CA GLN A 137 -4.75 -20.01 2.38
C GLN A 137 -4.90 -19.73 3.88
N ILE A 138 -3.79 -19.73 4.63
CA ILE A 138 -3.80 -19.41 6.07
C ILE A 138 -3.96 -17.90 6.31
N ILE A 139 -3.45 -17.05 5.43
CA ILE A 139 -3.47 -15.58 5.62
C ILE A 139 -4.60 -14.88 4.89
N TYR A 140 -5.13 -15.45 3.79
CA TYR A 140 -6.19 -14.84 3.00
C TYR A 140 -7.45 -15.71 2.87
N GLU A 141 -8.59 -15.04 2.83
CA GLU A 141 -9.87 -15.60 2.40
C GLU A 141 -10.19 -15.18 0.96
N LYS A 142 -10.76 -16.10 0.18
CA LYS A 142 -11.24 -15.84 -1.19
C LYS A 142 -12.64 -15.24 -1.14
N ILE A 143 -12.81 -14.06 -1.73
CA ILE A 143 -14.13 -13.46 -1.99
C ILE A 143 -14.39 -13.54 -3.49
N GLY A 144 -15.44 -14.27 -3.89
CA GLY A 144 -15.81 -14.43 -5.30
C GLY A 144 -16.65 -13.28 -5.82
N PHE A 145 -16.29 -12.73 -6.99
CA PHE A 145 -17.12 -11.84 -7.79
C PHE A 145 -17.35 -12.44 -9.18
N ASN A 146 -18.37 -11.94 -9.90
CA ASN A 146 -18.78 -12.43 -11.22
C ASN A 146 -17.71 -12.34 -12.33
N SER A 147 -16.52 -11.75 -12.06
CA SER A 147 -15.40 -11.63 -13.00
C SER A 147 -14.01 -11.86 -12.39
N GLY A 148 -13.89 -12.40 -11.17
CA GLY A 148 -12.56 -12.69 -10.58
C GLY A 148 -12.59 -13.08 -9.10
N VAL A 149 -11.45 -13.59 -8.60
CA VAL A 149 -11.24 -13.92 -7.18
C VAL A 149 -10.42 -12.82 -6.53
N MET A 150 -10.99 -12.16 -5.52
CA MET A 150 -10.27 -11.19 -4.70
C MET A 150 -9.81 -11.88 -3.41
N TRP A 151 -8.51 -11.78 -3.11
CA TRP A 151 -7.94 -12.26 -1.86
C TRP A 151 -7.96 -11.13 -0.83
N THR A 152 -8.52 -11.38 0.34
CA THR A 152 -8.54 -10.40 1.43
C THR A 152 -7.96 -11.02 2.70
N PRO A 153 -7.19 -10.27 3.52
CA PRO A 153 -6.67 -10.82 4.76
C PRO A 153 -7.79 -11.30 5.66
N ASN A 154 -7.65 -12.54 6.13
CA ASN A 154 -8.60 -13.12 7.05
C ASN A 154 -8.43 -12.57 8.47
N LEU A 155 -9.38 -12.90 9.34
CA LEU A 155 -9.36 -12.42 10.73
C LEU A 155 -8.11 -12.89 11.49
N VAL A 156 -7.57 -14.08 11.15
CA VAL A 156 -6.36 -14.64 11.77
C VAL A 156 -5.16 -13.74 11.50
N TRP A 157 -4.90 -13.39 10.23
CA TRP A 157 -3.82 -12.50 9.86
C TRP A 157 -3.97 -11.12 10.51
N LYS A 158 -5.18 -10.55 10.47
CA LYS A 158 -5.46 -9.24 11.09
C LYS A 158 -5.17 -9.24 12.58
N THR A 159 -5.59 -10.30 13.28
CA THR A 159 -5.37 -10.45 14.72
C THR A 159 -3.89 -10.61 15.05
N LEU A 160 -3.17 -11.49 14.35
CA LEU A 160 -1.73 -11.67 14.52
C LEU A 160 -0.96 -10.36 14.33
N ARG A 161 -1.36 -9.58 13.33
CA ARG A 161 -0.75 -8.29 12.99
C ARG A 161 -1.04 -7.22 14.05
N LEU A 162 -2.28 -7.12 14.53
CA LEU A 162 -2.67 -6.19 15.60
C LEU A 162 -2.03 -6.53 16.95
N GLU A 163 -2.01 -7.81 17.32
CA GLU A 163 -1.41 -8.27 18.57
C GLU A 163 0.06 -7.90 18.64
N ALA A 164 0.80 -8.15 17.57
CA ALA A 164 2.23 -7.97 17.61
C ALA A 164 2.69 -6.53 17.30
N GLU A 165 1.78 -5.65 16.84
CA GLU A 165 1.96 -4.19 16.97
C GLU A 165 1.64 -3.68 18.39
N GLY A 166 1.24 -4.56 19.32
CA GLY A 166 0.91 -4.20 20.70
C GLY A 166 -0.44 -3.49 20.85
N ILE A 167 -1.31 -3.59 19.85
CA ILE A 167 -2.59 -2.85 19.78
C ILE A 167 -3.73 -3.64 20.45
N TYR A 168 -3.57 -4.95 20.64
CA TYR A 168 -4.57 -5.81 21.29
C TYR A 168 -4.26 -5.99 22.79
N THR A 169 -5.16 -5.55 23.68
CA THR A 169 -5.20 -5.96 25.10
C THR A 169 -6.48 -6.77 25.33
N ALA A 170 -6.35 -7.89 26.05
CA ALA A 170 -7.33 -8.99 26.10
C ALA A 170 -8.62 -8.70 26.91
N ASP A 171 -9.17 -7.48 26.88
CA ASP A 171 -10.35 -7.11 27.68
C ASP A 171 -11.66 -7.01 26.86
N ALA A 172 -11.66 -7.38 25.58
CA ALA A 172 -12.85 -7.32 24.73
C ALA A 172 -13.77 -8.57 24.78
N THR A 173 -13.78 -9.33 25.89
CA THR A 173 -14.79 -10.38 26.12
C THR A 173 -15.64 -10.05 27.34
N SER A 174 -16.69 -9.26 27.14
CA SER A 174 -17.81 -9.17 28.08
C SER A 174 -19.13 -9.49 27.37
N SER A 175 -19.35 -10.79 27.13
CA SER A 175 -20.68 -11.38 27.25
C SER A 175 -20.69 -12.20 28.55
N PRO A 176 -21.66 -12.01 29.45
CA PRO A 176 -21.69 -12.72 30.72
C PRO A 176 -22.30 -14.10 30.50
N HIS A 177 -21.46 -15.14 30.30
CA HIS A 177 -21.60 -16.45 30.93
C HIS A 177 -20.57 -17.46 30.39
N GLN A 178 -19.77 -18.00 31.33
CA GLN A 178 -18.88 -19.19 31.22
C GLN A 178 -17.63 -18.97 30.34
N SER A 179 -16.39 -19.28 30.73
CA SER A 179 -15.85 -20.10 31.83
C SER A 179 -14.36 -19.81 32.03
N LYS A 180 -13.90 -20.10 33.25
CA LYS A 180 -12.52 -20.11 33.77
C LYS A 180 -11.43 -20.62 32.82
N LEU A 181 -10.21 -20.12 33.08
CA LEU A 181 -8.86 -20.57 32.68
C LEU A 181 -8.34 -20.07 31.32
N LEU A 182 -7.60 -18.96 31.35
CA LEU A 182 -6.16 -18.86 31.02
C LEU A 182 -5.70 -17.40 31.24
N PRO A 183 -4.46 -17.13 31.70
CA PRO A 183 -3.94 -15.76 31.76
C PRO A 183 -3.84 -15.16 30.34
N PRO A 184 -3.87 -13.83 30.20
CA PRO A 184 -3.75 -13.17 28.91
C PRO A 184 -2.44 -13.62 28.22
N PRO A 185 -2.46 -13.89 26.90
CA PRO A 185 -1.24 -14.25 26.20
C PRO A 185 -0.27 -13.06 26.26
N PRO A 186 1.02 -13.30 26.54
CA PRO A 186 2.01 -12.23 26.58
C PRO A 186 2.12 -11.54 25.21
N GLN A 187 2.35 -10.24 25.23
CA GLN A 187 2.54 -9.32 24.08
C GLN A 187 3.60 -9.78 23.05
N THR A 188 4.31 -10.89 23.28
CA THR A 188 5.43 -11.42 22.49
C THR A 188 5.04 -12.50 21.47
N ARG A 189 3.85 -13.10 21.55
CA ARG A 189 3.55 -14.38 20.88
C ARG A 189 3.41 -14.31 19.36
N SER A 190 2.83 -13.26 18.81
CA SER A 190 2.53 -13.15 17.37
C SER A 190 3.71 -12.57 16.57
N ALA A 191 4.55 -11.74 17.20
CA ALA A 191 5.83 -11.28 16.62
C ALA A 191 6.80 -12.44 16.48
N GLU A 192 6.85 -13.30 17.50
CA GLU A 192 7.64 -14.52 17.46
C GLU A 192 7.26 -15.44 16.30
N ILE A 193 5.98 -15.53 15.91
CA ILE A 193 5.55 -16.39 14.80
C ILE A 193 6.10 -15.86 13.47
N LEU A 194 5.94 -14.57 13.19
CA LEU A 194 6.47 -13.95 11.97
C LEU A 194 8.00 -14.03 11.93
N ASN A 195 8.67 -13.75 13.06
CA ASN A 195 10.12 -13.81 13.15
C ASN A 195 10.65 -15.23 12.96
N LYS A 196 9.98 -16.25 13.53
CA LYS A 196 10.31 -17.67 13.34
C LYS A 196 10.09 -18.11 11.89
N LEU A 197 9.01 -17.66 11.26
CA LEU A 197 8.74 -17.91 9.84
C LEU A 197 9.87 -17.35 8.96
N ILE A 198 10.19 -16.07 9.11
CA ILE A 198 11.25 -15.40 8.34
C ILE A 198 12.59 -16.10 8.56
N SER A 199 12.92 -16.44 9.81
CA SER A 199 14.17 -17.13 10.15
C SER A 199 14.23 -18.53 9.54
N SER A 200 13.15 -19.31 9.65
CA SER A 200 13.08 -20.66 9.08
C SER A 200 13.25 -20.64 7.55
N LEU A 201 12.57 -19.73 6.87
CA LEU A 201 12.66 -19.59 5.41
C LEU A 201 14.05 -19.14 4.96
N THR A 202 14.65 -18.17 5.66
CA THR A 202 16.00 -17.67 5.34
C THR A 202 17.04 -18.77 5.54
N LEU A 203 16.93 -19.56 6.62
CA LEU A 203 17.81 -20.72 6.86
C LEU A 203 17.62 -21.83 5.81
N ALA A 204 16.38 -22.14 5.45
CA ALA A 204 16.07 -23.13 4.43
C ALA A 204 16.65 -22.74 3.06
N LEU A 205 16.47 -21.49 2.65
CA LEU A 205 17.01 -20.97 1.39
C LEU A 205 18.54 -20.94 1.39
N SER A 206 19.18 -20.51 2.49
CA SER A 206 20.64 -20.57 2.60
C SER A 206 21.15 -22.01 2.50
N HIS A 207 20.44 -22.98 3.08
CA HIS A 207 20.78 -24.40 2.93
C HIS A 207 20.63 -24.88 1.48
N ILE A 208 19.57 -24.50 0.78
CA ILE A 208 19.36 -24.81 -0.65
C ILE A 208 20.52 -24.24 -1.49
N HIS A 209 20.88 -22.98 -1.27
CA HIS A 209 22.00 -22.31 -1.95
C HIS A 209 23.34 -22.97 -1.66
N SER A 210 23.59 -23.40 -0.42
CA SER A 210 24.81 -24.12 -0.03
C SER A 210 24.97 -25.48 -0.71
N ASN A 211 23.87 -26.06 -1.20
CA ASN A 211 23.85 -27.28 -2.00
C ASN A 211 23.89 -26.99 -3.52
N SER A 212 24.27 -25.77 -3.91
CA SER A 212 24.38 -25.33 -5.31
C SER A 212 23.07 -25.49 -6.08
N VAL A 213 21.99 -24.98 -5.49
CA VAL A 213 20.64 -24.96 -6.09
C VAL A 213 20.05 -23.56 -5.88
N ALA A 214 19.31 -23.05 -6.87
CA ALA A 214 18.40 -21.92 -6.71
C ALA A 214 16.95 -22.44 -6.76
N HIS A 215 16.08 -21.92 -5.88
CA HIS A 215 14.70 -22.38 -5.77
C HIS A 215 13.80 -21.83 -6.88
N LEU A 216 13.91 -20.53 -7.17
CA LEU A 216 13.26 -19.78 -8.27
C LEU A 216 11.74 -19.63 -8.22
N ASP A 217 11.10 -20.00 -7.11
CA ASP A 217 9.64 -19.87 -6.95
C ASP A 217 9.22 -19.73 -5.47
N VAL A 218 9.95 -18.90 -4.73
CA VAL A 218 9.65 -18.60 -3.32
C VAL A 218 8.43 -17.66 -3.25
N LYS A 219 7.31 -18.17 -2.72
CA LYS A 219 6.05 -17.42 -2.54
C LYS A 219 5.16 -18.09 -1.49
N PRO A 220 4.16 -17.40 -0.90
CA PRO A 220 3.28 -17.98 0.12
C PRO A 220 2.55 -19.26 -0.28
N SER A 221 2.23 -19.47 -1.55
CA SER A 221 1.58 -20.72 -2.01
C SER A 221 2.50 -21.95 -1.97
N ASN A 222 3.81 -21.75 -1.89
CA ASN A 222 4.82 -22.83 -1.84
C ASN A 222 5.43 -22.99 -0.44
N ILE A 223 4.84 -22.32 0.56
CA ILE A 223 5.22 -22.43 1.97
C ILE A 223 4.08 -23.12 2.69
N PHE A 224 4.32 -24.29 3.27
CA PHE A 224 3.30 -25.14 3.89
C PHE A 224 3.45 -25.10 5.40
N CYS A 225 2.38 -24.78 6.11
CA CYS A 225 2.40 -24.67 7.56
C CYS A 225 1.43 -25.67 8.21
N ASN A 226 1.89 -26.27 9.31
CA ASN A 226 1.09 -27.16 10.13
C ASN A 226 0.75 -26.52 11.49
N TYR A 227 -0.45 -26.80 12.00
CA TYR A 227 -0.96 -26.24 13.26
C TYR A 227 -1.24 -27.36 14.26
N THR A 228 -0.49 -27.39 15.37
CA THR A 228 -0.70 -28.34 16.47
C THR A 228 -1.34 -27.64 17.68
N SER A 229 -2.31 -28.28 18.32
CA SER A 229 -3.06 -27.78 19.51
C SER A 229 -3.22 -28.91 20.54
N PRO A 230 -3.49 -28.68 21.84
CA PRO A 230 -2.85 -27.77 22.80
C PRO A 230 -2.49 -28.56 24.09
N SER A 231 -1.23 -28.96 24.25
CA SER A 231 -0.69 -29.36 25.57
C SER A 231 0.57 -28.59 25.96
N SER A 232 1.14 -27.87 25.00
CA SER A 232 2.16 -26.83 25.12
C SER A 232 1.98 -25.84 23.95
N LEU A 233 2.64 -24.67 23.98
CA LEU A 233 2.53 -23.59 22.99
C LEU A 233 2.26 -24.10 21.54
N PRO A 234 1.24 -23.60 20.81
CA PRO A 234 1.07 -23.95 19.41
C PRO A 234 2.28 -23.43 18.63
N SER A 235 3.10 -24.36 18.14
CA SER A 235 4.20 -24.07 17.25
C SER A 235 3.67 -24.11 15.82
N VAL A 236 3.67 -22.96 15.14
CA VAL A 236 3.50 -22.93 13.68
C VAL A 236 4.83 -23.33 13.07
N SER A 237 4.88 -24.51 12.45
CA SER A 237 6.04 -24.96 11.68
C SER A 237 5.72 -24.80 10.20
N CYS A 238 6.48 -23.95 9.51
CA CYS A 238 6.32 -23.73 8.08
C CYS A 238 7.55 -24.27 7.32
N LEU A 239 7.27 -24.96 6.21
CA LEU A 239 8.23 -25.67 5.37
C LEU A 239 8.15 -25.14 3.93
N LEU A 240 9.28 -24.83 3.34
CA LEU A 240 9.37 -24.48 1.93
C LEU A 240 9.27 -25.75 1.07
N GLY A 241 8.49 -25.71 -0.01
CA GLY A 241 8.35 -26.82 -0.94
C GLY A 241 8.20 -26.35 -2.38
N ASP A 242 7.89 -27.32 -3.26
CA ASP A 242 7.77 -27.16 -4.71
C ASP A 242 9.08 -26.79 -5.42
N PHE A 243 9.88 -27.82 -5.73
CA PHE A 243 11.16 -27.68 -6.43
C PHE A 243 11.02 -27.76 -7.96
N GLY A 244 9.80 -27.69 -8.50
CA GLY A 244 9.55 -27.83 -9.94
C GLY A 244 10.19 -26.74 -10.82
N SER A 245 10.49 -25.57 -10.23
CA SER A 245 11.21 -24.47 -10.90
C SER A 245 12.71 -24.46 -10.61
N SER A 246 13.19 -25.28 -9.68
CA SER A 246 14.53 -25.17 -9.14
C SER A 246 15.60 -25.56 -10.15
N LEU A 247 16.73 -24.87 -10.11
CA LEU A 247 17.86 -25.11 -11.01
C LEU A 247 19.14 -25.45 -10.24
N PRO A 248 19.95 -26.41 -10.72
CA PRO A 248 21.29 -26.61 -10.21
C PRO A 248 22.18 -25.43 -10.63
N LEU A 249 23.14 -25.08 -9.77
CA LEU A 249 24.10 -24.00 -10.01
C LEU A 249 25.50 -24.57 -10.24
N PRO A 250 26.22 -24.14 -11.29
CA PRO A 250 25.76 -23.28 -12.38
C PRO A 250 24.71 -23.98 -13.27
N PRO A 251 23.84 -23.22 -13.98
CA PRO A 251 22.79 -23.80 -14.81
C PRO A 251 23.37 -24.61 -15.99
N PRO A 252 22.69 -25.69 -16.42
CA PRO A 252 23.18 -26.59 -17.47
C PRO A 252 23.16 -25.96 -18.88
N SER A 253 22.35 -24.91 -19.09
CA SER A 253 22.32 -24.13 -20.33
C SER A 253 22.12 -22.64 -20.02
N PRO A 254 22.66 -21.73 -20.86
CA PRO A 254 22.43 -20.28 -20.73
C PRO A 254 21.03 -19.84 -21.21
N SER A 255 20.01 -20.70 -21.08
CA SER A 255 18.65 -20.38 -21.52
C SER A 255 18.08 -19.18 -20.76
N THR A 256 17.31 -18.36 -21.46
CA THR A 256 16.48 -17.31 -20.84
C THR A 256 15.50 -17.94 -19.87
N LEU A 257 15.68 -17.68 -18.58
CA LEU A 257 14.75 -18.12 -17.53
C LEU A 257 13.45 -17.35 -17.68
N GLU A 258 12.36 -18.06 -17.97
CA GLU A 258 11.01 -17.49 -17.85
C GLU A 258 10.44 -17.79 -16.46
N PRO A 259 10.16 -16.77 -15.64
CA PRO A 259 9.68 -16.99 -14.29
C PRO A 259 8.26 -17.54 -14.31
N GLN A 260 8.02 -18.62 -13.54
CA GLN A 260 6.68 -19.20 -13.42
C GLN A 260 5.68 -18.21 -12.81
N THR A 261 6.12 -17.40 -11.84
CA THR A 261 5.28 -16.39 -11.17
C THR A 261 5.94 -15.02 -11.23
N LYS A 262 5.61 -14.24 -12.27
CA LYS A 262 6.20 -12.90 -12.51
C LYS A 262 6.18 -11.96 -11.31
N GLN A 263 5.16 -12.04 -10.45
CA GLN A 263 4.98 -11.18 -9.27
C GLN A 263 6.12 -11.29 -8.22
N TYR A 264 6.83 -12.41 -8.17
CA TYR A 264 7.95 -12.65 -7.24
C TYR A 264 9.30 -12.65 -7.94
N ALA A 265 9.32 -12.42 -9.25
CA ALA A 265 10.54 -12.42 -10.04
C ALA A 265 11.25 -11.07 -9.94
N PRO A 266 12.59 -11.05 -9.94
CA PRO A 266 13.35 -9.82 -9.86
C PRO A 266 13.37 -9.06 -11.20
N PRO A 267 13.60 -7.72 -11.18
CA PRO A 267 13.52 -6.86 -12.36
C PRO A 267 14.46 -7.29 -13.50
N GLU A 268 15.67 -7.75 -13.19
CA GLU A 268 16.67 -8.17 -14.18
C GLU A 268 16.27 -9.43 -14.98
N ILE A 269 15.35 -10.24 -14.44
CA ILE A 269 14.81 -11.41 -15.15
C ILE A 269 13.55 -11.06 -15.93
N LEU A 270 12.69 -10.19 -15.38
CA LEU A 270 11.49 -9.73 -16.07
C LEU A 270 11.82 -8.86 -17.30
N TYR A 271 12.86 -8.03 -17.16
CA TYR A 271 13.27 -7.04 -18.16
C TYR A 271 14.79 -7.06 -18.37
N PRO A 272 15.33 -8.14 -18.96
CA PRO A 272 16.77 -8.29 -19.14
C PRO A 272 17.33 -7.25 -20.12
N PRO A 273 18.59 -6.77 -19.92
CA PRO A 273 19.27 -5.94 -20.91
C PRO A 273 19.52 -6.73 -22.21
N PRO A 274 19.79 -6.05 -23.34
CA PRO A 274 20.04 -6.70 -24.64
C PRO A 274 21.15 -7.76 -24.61
N ASN A 275 22.16 -7.55 -23.76
CA ASN A 275 23.23 -8.52 -23.50
C ASN A 275 23.24 -8.84 -21.99
N PRO A 276 22.44 -9.82 -21.54
CA PRO A 276 22.34 -10.16 -20.12
C PRO A 276 23.68 -10.73 -19.61
N PRO A 277 24.18 -10.24 -18.45
CA PRO A 277 25.30 -10.88 -17.79
C PRO A 277 24.87 -12.28 -17.28
N PRO A 278 25.81 -13.16 -16.93
CA PRO A 278 25.46 -14.38 -16.19
C PRO A 278 24.84 -13.97 -14.85
N TYR A 279 23.58 -14.31 -14.65
CA TYR A 279 22.85 -13.99 -13.43
C TYR A 279 23.25 -14.92 -12.28
N ASP A 280 23.39 -14.35 -11.09
CA ASP A 280 23.40 -15.12 -9.85
C ASP A 280 21.95 -15.43 -9.44
N PHE A 281 21.51 -16.64 -9.74
CA PHE A 281 20.16 -17.10 -9.42
C PHE A 281 19.88 -17.21 -7.91
N THR A 282 20.88 -17.13 -7.03
CA THR A 282 20.64 -17.04 -5.58
C THR A 282 20.09 -15.67 -5.17
N LEU A 283 20.38 -14.61 -5.95
CA LEU A 283 19.83 -13.27 -5.77
C LEU A 283 18.38 -13.15 -6.27
N TYR A 284 17.95 -14.08 -7.13
CA TYR A 284 16.54 -14.26 -7.47
C TYR A 284 15.76 -14.63 -6.21
N ASP A 285 16.18 -15.69 -5.51
CA ASP A 285 15.50 -16.16 -4.30
C ASP A 285 15.53 -15.10 -3.19
N SER A 286 16.60 -14.29 -3.14
CA SER A 286 16.72 -13.17 -2.21
C SER A 286 15.63 -12.11 -2.46
N TRP A 287 15.39 -11.75 -3.73
CA TRP A 287 14.29 -10.87 -4.11
C TRP A 287 12.94 -11.49 -3.78
N SER A 288 12.69 -12.74 -4.19
CA SER A 288 11.43 -13.43 -3.94
C SER A 288 11.12 -13.58 -2.45
N LEU A 289 12.14 -13.79 -1.60
CA LEU A 289 12.02 -13.74 -0.14
C LEU A 289 11.60 -12.35 0.33
N GLY A 290 12.23 -11.28 -0.17
CA GLY A 290 11.85 -9.90 0.13
C GLY A 290 10.39 -9.60 -0.21
N VAL A 291 9.93 -10.00 -1.40
CA VAL A 291 8.54 -9.82 -1.84
C VAL A 291 7.57 -10.63 -0.97
N THR A 292 7.93 -11.87 -0.63
CA THR A 292 7.15 -12.74 0.24
C THR A 292 6.98 -12.12 1.63
N ILE A 293 8.06 -11.59 2.22
CA ILE A 293 7.98 -10.90 3.52
C ILE A 293 7.11 -9.64 3.39
N LEU A 294 7.22 -8.90 2.30
CA LEU A 294 6.45 -7.68 2.07
C LEU A 294 4.95 -7.95 1.90
N GLU A 295 4.58 -9.01 1.19
CA GLU A 295 3.20 -9.51 1.08
C GLU A 295 2.63 -9.85 2.46
N LEU A 296 3.41 -10.56 3.29
CA LEU A 296 3.00 -10.91 4.65
C LEU A 296 2.79 -9.68 5.55
N LEU A 297 3.55 -8.60 5.32
CA LEU A 297 3.42 -7.36 6.08
C LEU A 297 2.24 -6.50 5.63
N LEU A 298 2.01 -6.37 4.33
CA LEU A 298 0.95 -5.52 3.76
C LEU A 298 -0.42 -6.19 3.78
N GLY A 299 -0.46 -7.53 3.79
CA GLY A 299 -1.69 -8.28 3.69
C GLY A 299 -2.33 -8.12 2.30
N THR A 300 -1.51 -8.13 1.25
CA THR A 300 -2.00 -8.19 -0.13
C THR A 300 -0.98 -8.88 -1.03
N PRO A 301 -1.42 -9.79 -1.93
CA PRO A 301 -0.53 -10.38 -2.94
C PRO A 301 -0.11 -9.37 -4.03
N ASN A 302 -0.81 -8.24 -4.16
CA ASN A 302 -0.54 -7.21 -5.16
C ASN A 302 0.43 -6.15 -4.62
N VAL A 303 1.61 -6.61 -4.15
CA VAL A 303 2.60 -5.75 -3.50
C VAL A 303 3.07 -4.62 -4.42
N PHE A 304 3.36 -4.91 -5.67
CA PHE A 304 3.84 -3.95 -6.67
C PHE A 304 2.70 -3.37 -7.54
N SER A 305 1.56 -3.07 -6.92
CA SER A 305 0.49 -2.34 -7.59
C SER A 305 0.76 -0.83 -7.55
N ILE A 306 0.56 -0.18 -8.68
CA ILE A 306 0.45 1.28 -8.77
C ILE A 306 -1.00 1.69 -8.58
N ASP A 307 -1.22 2.90 -8.08
CA ASP A 307 -2.57 3.43 -7.98
C ASP A 307 -3.16 3.69 -9.37
N THR A 308 -4.49 3.70 -9.45
CA THR A 308 -5.23 3.82 -10.72
C THR A 308 -4.96 5.13 -11.46
N ARG A 309 -4.52 6.19 -10.77
CA ARG A 309 -4.14 7.45 -11.42
C ARG A 309 -2.79 7.29 -12.11
N THR A 310 -1.79 6.76 -11.41
CA THR A 310 -0.47 6.48 -11.97
C THR A 310 -0.58 5.52 -13.16
N GLU A 311 -1.42 4.49 -13.04
CA GLU A 311 -1.70 3.55 -14.12
C GLU A 311 -2.27 4.25 -15.36
N ALA A 312 -3.32 5.06 -15.20
CA ALA A 312 -3.93 5.78 -16.30
C ALA A 312 -2.97 6.79 -16.96
N ILE A 313 -2.11 7.45 -16.19
CA ILE A 313 -1.09 8.37 -16.72
C ILE A 313 -0.08 7.61 -17.59
N ILE A 314 0.38 6.46 -17.14
CA ILE A 314 1.33 5.62 -17.88
C ILE A 314 0.67 5.13 -19.18
N GLU A 315 -0.56 4.63 -19.12
CA GLU A 315 -1.29 4.16 -20.30
C GLU A 315 -1.49 5.27 -21.34
N LEU A 316 -1.89 6.47 -20.91
CA LEU A 316 -2.08 7.61 -21.81
C LEU A 316 -0.76 8.06 -22.45
N ARG A 317 0.33 8.10 -21.70
CA ARG A 317 1.64 8.54 -22.23
C ARG A 317 2.31 7.51 -23.12
N MET A 318 1.98 6.25 -22.92
CA MET A 318 2.50 5.12 -23.69
C MET A 318 1.53 4.68 -24.79
N GLU A 319 0.57 5.54 -25.18
CA GLU A 319 -0.35 5.25 -26.27
C GLU A 319 0.41 4.92 -27.56
N GLY A 320 0.10 3.77 -28.16
CA GLY A 320 0.78 3.25 -29.36
C GLY A 320 2.09 2.49 -29.10
N LYS A 321 2.50 2.31 -27.85
CA LYS A 321 3.62 1.43 -27.45
C LYS A 321 3.15 -0.02 -27.30
N GLU A 322 4.12 -0.95 -27.28
CA GLU A 322 3.82 -2.36 -27.03
C GLU A 322 3.40 -2.59 -25.58
N GLU A 323 2.43 -3.49 -25.36
CA GLU A 323 1.90 -3.82 -24.03
C GLU A 323 3.01 -4.21 -23.04
N LYS A 324 4.02 -4.93 -23.51
CA LYS A 324 5.18 -5.33 -22.68
C LYS A 324 5.99 -4.13 -22.18
N GLU A 325 6.08 -3.06 -22.96
CA GLU A 325 6.74 -1.81 -22.58
C GLU A 325 5.90 -1.04 -21.55
N ILE A 326 4.57 -1.07 -21.72
CA ILE A 326 3.61 -0.48 -20.76
C ILE A 326 3.69 -1.21 -19.41
N GLU A 327 3.60 -2.55 -19.41
CA GLU A 327 3.75 -3.38 -18.19
C GLU A 327 5.08 -3.11 -17.49
N ARG A 328 6.17 -2.95 -18.25
CA ARG A 328 7.49 -2.60 -17.71
C ARG A 328 7.48 -1.26 -16.99
N VAL A 329 6.92 -0.22 -17.60
CA VAL A 329 6.87 1.11 -17.00
C VAL A 329 5.97 1.12 -15.76
N LYS A 330 4.83 0.44 -15.80
CA LYS A 330 3.96 0.26 -14.61
C LYS A 330 4.71 -0.41 -13.46
N TYR A 331 5.47 -1.47 -13.76
CA TYR A 331 6.28 -2.16 -12.76
C TYR A 331 7.39 -1.27 -12.19
N LEU A 332 8.16 -0.57 -13.03
CA LEU A 332 9.21 0.34 -12.56
C LEU A 332 8.65 1.50 -11.73
N ALA A 333 7.48 2.04 -12.11
CA ALA A 333 6.77 3.04 -11.33
C ALA A 333 6.41 2.51 -9.93
N SER A 334 5.92 1.27 -9.83
CA SER A 334 5.65 0.63 -8.54
C SER A 334 6.89 0.49 -7.66
N LEU A 335 8.07 0.25 -8.25
CA LEU A 335 9.33 0.15 -7.50
C LEU A 335 9.84 1.52 -7.06
N ALA A 336 9.69 2.55 -7.89
CA ALA A 336 10.02 3.93 -7.54
C ALA A 336 9.14 4.42 -6.38
N ASP A 337 7.86 4.04 -6.39
CA ASP A 337 6.87 4.30 -5.35
C ASP A 337 7.25 3.72 -3.97
N TYR A 338 8.00 2.61 -3.95
CA TYR A 338 8.59 2.06 -2.73
C TYR A 338 9.97 2.63 -2.44
N CYS A 339 10.56 3.48 -3.27
CA CYS A 339 11.94 3.91 -3.15
C CYS A 339 12.95 2.73 -3.28
N LEU A 340 12.61 1.73 -4.10
CA LEU A 340 13.47 0.58 -4.44
C LEU A 340 14.22 0.79 -5.75
N TYR A 341 13.74 1.70 -6.60
CA TYR A 341 14.29 2.05 -7.90
C TYR A 341 14.45 3.58 -8.00
N ASP A 342 15.61 4.04 -8.48
CA ASP A 342 15.89 5.45 -8.76
C ASP A 342 16.04 5.64 -10.27
N PRO A 343 15.06 6.26 -10.95
CA PRO A 343 15.10 6.44 -12.40
C PRO A 343 16.12 7.50 -12.86
N GLN A 344 16.69 8.31 -11.97
CA GLN A 344 17.70 9.31 -12.35
C GLN A 344 19.10 8.69 -12.54
N VAL A 345 19.34 7.50 -11.98
CA VAL A 345 20.64 6.81 -12.05
C VAL A 345 20.82 6.02 -13.35
N ASP A 346 19.76 5.85 -14.14
CA ASP A 346 19.73 4.98 -15.34
C ASP A 346 19.46 5.75 -16.66
N GLU A 347 19.76 7.05 -16.70
CA GLU A 347 19.58 7.91 -17.89
C GLU A 347 20.42 7.45 -19.11
N GLU A 348 21.56 6.78 -18.91
CA GLU A 348 22.45 6.39 -20.02
C GLU A 348 22.13 5.03 -20.66
N ARG A 349 21.26 4.18 -20.07
CA ARG A 349 21.15 2.78 -20.51
C ARG A 349 19.79 2.34 -21.05
N PHE A 350 18.70 3.03 -20.73
CA PHE A 350 17.37 2.43 -20.91
C PHE A 350 16.24 3.32 -21.37
N TRP A 351 16.46 4.62 -21.54
CA TRP A 351 15.43 5.49 -22.08
C TRP A 351 15.60 5.68 -23.59
N PRO A 352 14.56 5.49 -24.43
CA PRO A 352 14.64 5.80 -25.86
C PRO A 352 15.19 7.21 -26.08
N GLU A 353 16.10 7.38 -27.05
CA GLU A 353 16.82 8.63 -27.39
C GLU A 353 15.93 9.88 -27.62
N SER A 354 14.60 9.73 -27.57
CA SER A 354 13.61 10.80 -27.70
C SER A 354 13.07 11.33 -26.37
N TYR A 355 13.66 10.98 -25.23
CA TYR A 355 13.18 11.42 -23.93
C TYR A 355 14.18 12.36 -23.28
N ASP A 356 13.73 13.60 -23.16
CA ASP A 356 14.47 14.67 -22.54
C ASP A 356 14.28 14.55 -21.02
N ALA A 357 15.16 13.78 -20.38
CA ALA A 357 15.19 13.64 -18.92
C ALA A 357 15.58 14.95 -18.19
N GLY A 358 15.89 16.01 -18.96
CA GLY A 358 16.30 17.32 -18.45
C GLY A 358 15.18 18.29 -18.04
N ASP A 359 13.89 17.99 -18.27
CA ASP A 359 12.82 18.91 -17.87
C ASP A 359 12.34 18.68 -16.43
N SER A 360 13.05 19.34 -15.51
CA SER A 360 12.74 19.45 -14.07
C SER A 360 11.35 20.01 -13.73
N SER A 361 10.54 20.40 -14.72
CA SER A 361 9.18 20.93 -14.56
C SER A 361 8.07 19.86 -14.54
N THR A 362 8.36 18.59 -14.85
CA THR A 362 7.31 17.54 -15.00
C THR A 362 7.05 16.69 -13.77
N GLY A 363 7.83 16.83 -12.69
CA GLY A 363 7.48 16.31 -11.36
C GLY A 363 7.17 14.81 -11.24
N MET A 364 7.52 13.97 -12.23
CA MET A 364 7.18 12.54 -12.15
C MET A 364 8.16 11.73 -11.32
N VAL A 365 9.43 12.12 -11.20
CA VAL A 365 10.33 11.53 -10.19
C VAL A 365 11.40 12.53 -9.76
N SER A 366 11.32 12.98 -8.50
CA SER A 366 12.32 13.82 -7.86
C SER A 366 12.64 13.29 -6.46
N LYS A 367 13.88 12.78 -6.32
CA LYS A 367 14.80 12.80 -5.15
C LYS A 367 15.43 11.44 -4.86
N SER A 368 16.69 11.50 -4.43
CA SER A 368 17.43 10.40 -3.80
C SER A 368 16.56 9.65 -2.80
N CYS A 369 16.40 8.34 -3.03
CA CYS A 369 15.61 7.42 -2.21
C CYS A 369 16.41 6.90 -1.01
N ASP A 370 15.82 6.91 0.19
CA ASP A 370 16.40 6.28 1.38
C ASP A 370 15.44 5.32 2.13
N LEU A 371 15.95 4.68 3.19
CA LEU A 371 15.18 3.73 4.01
C LEU A 371 13.98 4.38 4.72
N ALA A 372 14.05 5.67 5.04
CA ALA A 372 12.93 6.38 5.66
C ALA A 372 11.80 6.58 4.64
N ASP A 373 12.13 6.89 3.38
CA ASP A 373 11.15 6.97 2.31
C ASP A 373 10.52 5.60 2.02
N PHE A 374 11.31 4.52 1.97
CA PHE A 374 10.78 3.14 1.89
C PHE A 374 9.80 2.85 3.04
N LYS A 375 10.16 3.21 4.29
CA LYS A 375 9.25 3.04 5.44
C LYS A 375 7.94 3.83 5.27
N ASN A 376 8.02 5.08 4.80
CA ASN A 376 6.85 5.92 4.58
C ASN A 376 5.94 5.34 3.48
N ALA A 377 6.52 4.86 2.38
CA ALA A 377 5.80 4.20 1.30
C ALA A 377 5.06 2.94 1.78
N LEU A 378 5.65 2.17 2.69
CA LEU A 378 4.99 1.03 3.33
C LEU A 378 3.83 1.46 4.24
N HIS A 379 4.02 2.49 5.06
CA HIS A 379 2.95 3.00 5.91
C HIS A 379 1.71 3.45 5.12
N GLN A 380 1.91 4.08 3.96
CA GLN A 380 0.80 4.51 3.10
C GLN A 380 -0.01 3.32 2.54
N ARG A 381 0.62 2.16 2.38
CA ARG A 381 0.04 0.94 1.80
C ARG A 381 -0.45 -0.07 2.83
N ASP A 382 -0.27 0.21 4.12
CA ASP A 382 -0.78 -0.63 5.20
C ASP A 382 -2.32 -0.62 5.22
N SER A 383 -2.91 -1.75 4.85
CA SER A 383 -4.36 -1.95 4.79
C SER A 383 -5.03 -1.81 6.17
N LEU A 384 -4.30 -2.08 7.26
CA LEU A 384 -4.77 -1.94 8.64
C LEU A 384 -4.52 -0.56 9.23
N GLN A 385 -3.72 0.29 8.57
CA GLN A 385 -3.44 1.68 8.94
C GLN A 385 -2.83 1.87 10.34
N ILE A 386 -2.20 0.83 10.88
CA ILE A 386 -1.57 0.82 12.21
C ILE A 386 -0.06 1.13 12.13
N GLY A 387 0.53 0.99 10.94
CA GLY A 387 1.96 1.21 10.71
C GLY A 387 2.83 0.07 11.20
N PHE A 388 4.15 0.22 11.03
CA PHE A 388 5.18 -0.80 11.24
C PHE A 388 6.09 -0.36 12.40
N ASN A 389 5.56 -0.36 13.64
CA ASN A 389 6.18 0.33 14.79
C ASN A 389 6.73 -0.62 15.87
N SER A 390 6.13 -1.80 16.06
CA SER A 390 6.45 -2.79 17.10
C SER A 390 6.88 -4.16 16.55
N LEU A 391 6.22 -4.71 15.52
CA LEU A 391 6.62 -5.99 14.88
C LEU A 391 7.79 -5.85 13.94
N THR A 392 7.87 -4.71 13.27
CA THR A 392 8.87 -4.41 12.26
C THR A 392 9.90 -3.53 12.94
N SER A 393 10.80 -4.19 13.66
CA SER A 393 12.04 -3.55 14.09
C SER A 393 12.65 -2.84 12.87
N ARG A 394 13.24 -1.65 13.09
CA ARG A 394 13.96 -0.92 12.04
C ARG A 394 14.91 -1.83 11.24
N THR A 395 15.39 -2.90 11.88
CA THR A 395 16.22 -3.94 11.28
C THR A 395 15.45 -4.87 10.32
N LEU A 396 14.18 -5.23 10.56
CA LEU A 396 13.36 -5.99 9.60
C LEU A 396 13.07 -5.17 8.34
N LEU A 397 12.68 -3.90 8.48
CA LEU A 397 12.46 -3.03 7.32
C LEU A 397 13.75 -2.83 6.52
N ASN A 398 14.88 -2.69 7.20
CA ASN A 398 16.18 -2.61 6.54
C ASN A 398 16.55 -3.93 5.84
N LEU A 399 16.26 -5.09 6.43
CA LEU A 399 16.47 -6.39 5.80
C LEU A 399 15.69 -6.49 4.48
N ILE A 400 14.39 -6.16 4.50
CA ILE A 400 13.54 -6.18 3.30
C ILE A 400 14.08 -5.23 2.24
N TRP A 401 14.43 -4.01 2.63
CA TRP A 401 14.99 -3.02 1.71
C TRP A 401 16.28 -3.51 1.05
N ARG A 402 17.16 -4.21 1.80
CA ARG A 402 18.40 -4.80 1.24
C ARG A 402 18.15 -6.02 0.34
N LEU A 403 17.12 -6.82 0.61
CA LEU A 403 16.70 -7.94 -0.23
C LEU A 403 16.03 -7.48 -1.54
N LEU A 404 15.42 -6.30 -1.54
CA LEU A 404 14.68 -5.74 -2.68
C LEU A 404 15.44 -4.64 -3.44
N GLN A 405 16.77 -4.59 -3.33
CA GLN A 405 17.55 -3.67 -4.14
C GLN A 405 17.37 -3.99 -5.62
N TYR A 406 17.01 -2.96 -6.40
CA TYR A 406 16.81 -3.07 -7.84
C TYR A 406 18.07 -3.58 -8.55
N ASP A 407 19.22 -2.97 -8.25
CA ASP A 407 20.53 -3.39 -8.72
C ASP A 407 20.96 -4.69 -8.00
N PRO A 408 21.11 -5.81 -8.72
CA PRO A 408 21.50 -7.09 -8.12
C PRO A 408 22.84 -7.03 -7.40
N GLU A 409 23.79 -6.19 -7.85
CA GLU A 409 25.11 -6.09 -7.21
C GLU A 409 25.04 -5.43 -5.82
N LYS A 410 23.98 -4.65 -5.56
CA LYS A 410 23.70 -4.04 -4.25
C LYS A 410 22.77 -4.89 -3.38
N ARG A 411 22.12 -5.88 -3.99
CA ARG A 411 21.19 -6.78 -3.32
C ARG A 411 21.97 -7.80 -2.49
N ILE A 412 21.57 -7.95 -1.23
CA ILE A 412 22.19 -8.98 -0.39
C ILE A 412 21.68 -10.36 -0.77
N SER A 413 22.56 -11.35 -0.69
CA SER A 413 22.19 -12.76 -0.74
C SER A 413 21.47 -13.20 0.53
N VAL A 414 20.73 -14.32 0.47
CA VAL A 414 20.12 -14.94 1.66
C VAL A 414 21.17 -15.29 2.74
N THR A 415 22.36 -15.71 2.33
CA THR A 415 23.45 -16.03 3.26
C THR A 415 23.96 -14.78 3.98
N GLU A 416 24.08 -13.66 3.28
CA GLU A 416 24.42 -12.38 3.91
C GLU A 416 23.27 -11.85 4.78
N ALA A 417 22.02 -12.09 4.36
CA ALA A 417 20.84 -11.76 5.14
C ALA A 417 20.84 -12.44 6.51
N LEU A 418 21.32 -13.68 6.66
CA LEU A 418 21.43 -14.34 7.97
C LEU A 418 22.34 -13.61 8.97
N ASN A 419 23.31 -12.82 8.47
CA ASN A 419 24.19 -11.98 9.29
C ASN A 419 23.64 -10.57 9.50
N HIS A 420 22.39 -10.30 9.10
CA HIS A 420 21.77 -9.00 9.25
C HIS A 420 21.43 -8.71 10.73
N PRO A 421 21.53 -7.45 11.20
CA PRO A 421 21.17 -7.05 12.58
C PRO A 421 19.76 -7.45 13.03
N TYR A 422 18.89 -7.77 12.08
CA TYR A 422 17.56 -8.32 12.35
C TYR A 422 17.66 -9.68 13.06
N PHE A 423 18.50 -10.60 12.57
CA PHE A 423 18.65 -11.93 13.17
C PHE A 423 19.50 -11.89 14.45
N GLU A 424 20.47 -10.97 14.56
CA GLU A 424 21.23 -10.75 15.79
C GLU A 424 20.31 -10.35 16.95
N ALA A 425 19.41 -9.37 16.73
CA ALA A 425 18.46 -8.90 17.74
C ALA A 425 17.50 -10.01 18.23
N LEU A 426 17.12 -10.95 17.35
CA LEU A 426 16.28 -12.10 17.72
C LEU A 426 17.03 -13.09 18.62
N ASN A 427 18.32 -13.29 18.38
CA ASN A 427 19.15 -14.19 19.17
C ASN A 427 19.42 -13.63 20.58
N GLU A 428 19.64 -12.31 20.71
CA GLU A 428 19.84 -11.65 22.01
C GLU A 428 18.58 -11.68 22.89
N ALA A 429 17.40 -11.47 22.29
CA ALA A 429 16.09 -11.50 22.98
C ALA A 429 15.74 -12.88 23.56
N SER A 430 16.38 -13.94 23.07
CA SER A 430 16.13 -15.34 23.49
C SER A 430 16.88 -15.74 24.78
N SER A 431 17.70 -14.84 25.34
CA SER A 431 18.49 -15.06 26.57
C SER A 431 18.04 -14.12 27.70
N SER A 432 17.59 -14.64 28.85
CA SER A 432 17.12 -13.82 30.01
C SER A 432 17.53 -14.48 31.35
N PRO A 433 17.47 -13.82 32.56
CA PRO A 433 16.56 -12.72 32.94
C PRO A 433 17.05 -11.61 33.93
N LYS A 434 16.34 -10.47 33.96
CA LYS A 434 16.21 -9.48 35.08
C LYS A 434 17.49 -8.80 35.65
N SER A 435 18.03 -7.78 34.97
CA SER A 435 18.57 -6.55 35.62
C SER A 435 19.13 -5.57 34.59
N LYS A 436 18.39 -4.51 34.24
CA LYS A 436 18.97 -3.20 33.87
C LYS A 436 17.94 -2.07 33.73
N GLU A 437 16.78 -2.22 34.38
CA GLU A 437 15.69 -1.24 34.34
C GLU A 437 15.96 0.08 35.09
N LEU A 438 17.13 0.30 35.71
CA LEU A 438 17.28 1.39 36.69
C LEU A 438 18.60 2.19 36.68
N LYS A 439 19.36 2.25 35.58
CA LYS A 439 20.53 3.17 35.52
C LYS A 439 20.62 4.17 34.36
N GLU A 440 19.77 4.07 33.33
CA GLU A 440 19.73 5.08 32.25
C GLU A 440 18.39 5.85 32.19
N VAL A 441 17.52 5.70 33.20
CA VAL A 441 16.30 6.52 33.36
C VAL A 441 16.62 7.94 33.89
N SER A 442 17.87 8.23 34.29
CA SER A 442 18.18 9.49 35.00
C SER A 442 18.93 10.56 34.19
N LYS A 443 19.29 10.36 32.90
CA LYS A 443 20.07 11.39 32.18
C LYS A 443 19.63 11.80 30.77
N ALA A 444 18.62 11.17 30.18
CA ALA A 444 18.04 11.66 28.92
C ALA A 444 16.51 11.75 28.92
N LEU A 445 15.87 11.58 30.08
CA LEU A 445 14.43 11.84 30.28
C LEU A 445 14.14 13.31 30.63
N SER A 446 14.71 14.26 29.88
CA SER A 446 14.35 15.67 30.03
C SER A 446 14.05 16.43 28.76
N VAL A 447 13.91 15.78 27.59
CA VAL A 447 13.34 16.45 26.40
C VAL A 447 12.49 15.48 25.55
N LEU A 448 11.18 15.47 25.86
CA LEU A 448 10.03 15.34 24.93
C LEU A 448 9.93 14.01 24.13
N SER A 449 9.00 13.08 24.40
CA SER A 449 7.53 13.20 24.21
C SER A 449 7.17 14.08 23.01
N LEU A 450 6.89 13.45 21.86
CA LEU A 450 5.85 13.80 20.88
C LEU A 450 6.04 13.00 19.57
N SER A 451 4.90 12.70 18.93
CA SER A 451 4.65 12.27 17.53
C SER A 451 5.69 12.80 16.52
N PRO A 452 5.88 12.15 15.35
CA PRO A 452 6.96 12.49 14.44
C PRO A 452 6.89 13.98 14.07
N VAL A 453 7.82 14.75 14.64
CA VAL A 453 8.11 16.11 14.21
C VAL A 453 8.72 15.96 12.83
N LEU A 454 7.90 16.10 11.78
CA LEU A 454 8.42 16.69 10.55
C LEU A 454 8.91 18.07 10.98
N THR A 455 10.22 18.32 10.90
CA THR A 455 10.74 19.68 10.99
C THR A 455 9.87 20.54 10.07
N PRO A 456 9.20 21.59 10.57
CA PRO A 456 8.33 22.40 9.73
C PRO A 456 9.16 22.81 8.52
N PRO A 457 8.67 22.60 7.29
CA PRO A 457 9.41 22.98 6.11
C PRO A 457 9.84 24.44 6.30
N SER A 458 11.12 24.73 6.04
CA SER A 458 11.58 26.12 5.92
C SER A 458 10.96 26.69 4.66
N GLY A 459 9.66 26.96 4.70
CA GLY A 459 8.90 27.59 3.64
C GLY A 459 9.51 28.96 3.33
N PRO A 460 9.21 29.50 2.14
CA PRO A 460 9.78 30.77 1.71
C PRO A 460 9.58 31.85 2.78
N LYS A 461 10.68 32.51 3.17
CA LYS A 461 10.63 33.64 4.09
C LYS A 461 10.29 34.90 3.30
N VAL A 462 9.14 35.49 3.58
CA VAL A 462 8.75 36.79 3.04
C VAL A 462 9.72 37.84 3.61
N LYS A 463 10.46 38.53 2.73
CA LYS A 463 11.43 39.57 3.12
C LYS A 463 10.75 40.86 3.51
N SER A 464 9.75 41.25 2.71
CA SER A 464 9.03 42.51 2.88
C SER A 464 7.76 42.52 2.05
N TYR A 465 6.79 43.31 2.52
CA TYR A 465 5.54 43.62 1.83
C TYR A 465 5.63 45.04 1.26
N THR A 466 5.16 45.27 0.04
CA THR A 466 5.25 46.55 -0.63
C THR A 466 3.87 46.99 -1.09
N CYS A 467 3.50 48.23 -0.79
CA CYS A 467 2.28 48.84 -1.31
C CYS A 467 2.39 48.99 -2.84
N PRO A 468 1.42 48.47 -3.63
CA PRO A 468 1.52 48.47 -5.10
C PRO A 468 1.46 49.86 -5.72
N HIS A 469 0.89 50.85 -5.03
CA HIS A 469 0.71 52.20 -5.59
C HIS A 469 1.82 53.18 -5.16
N CYS A 470 2.25 53.16 -3.90
CA CYS A 470 3.24 54.11 -3.39
C CYS A 470 4.62 53.52 -3.10
N ASN A 471 4.81 52.22 -3.36
CA ASN A 471 6.04 51.47 -3.14
C ASN A 471 6.60 51.51 -1.70
N LYS A 472 5.79 51.91 -0.72
CA LYS A 472 6.18 51.85 0.69
C LYS A 472 6.32 50.40 1.14
N THR A 473 7.44 50.08 1.77
CA THR A 473 7.79 48.74 2.24
C THR A 473 7.45 48.56 3.72
N PHE A 474 6.99 47.36 4.08
CA PHE A 474 6.56 46.95 5.42
C PHE A 474 7.18 45.60 5.78
N HIS A 475 7.36 45.36 7.07
CA HIS A 475 7.93 44.10 7.59
C HIS A 475 6.87 43.01 7.86
N ASP A 476 5.60 43.39 7.95
CA ASP A 476 4.48 42.48 8.18
C ASP A 476 3.28 42.82 7.28
N HIS A 477 2.49 41.79 6.95
CA HIS A 477 1.33 41.91 6.06
C HIS A 477 0.27 42.88 6.62
N ASN A 478 -0.01 42.82 7.93
CA ASN A 478 -1.09 43.59 8.55
C ASN A 478 -0.84 45.10 8.48
N SER A 479 0.40 45.53 8.70
CA SER A 479 0.82 46.93 8.54
C SER A 479 0.67 47.40 7.09
N CYS A 480 1.05 46.55 6.12
CA CYS A 480 0.87 46.86 4.71
C CYS A 480 -0.61 46.92 4.32
N SER A 481 -1.41 45.93 4.72
CA SER A 481 -2.84 45.85 4.44
C SER A 481 -3.58 47.05 5.04
N SER A 482 -3.31 47.39 6.30
CA SER A 482 -3.85 48.60 6.96
C SER A 482 -3.50 49.87 6.19
N HIS A 483 -2.28 49.97 5.64
CA HIS A 483 -1.88 51.09 4.79
C HIS A 483 -2.64 51.12 3.47
N VAL A 484 -2.71 49.99 2.76
CA VAL A 484 -3.37 49.86 1.46
C VAL A 484 -4.85 50.19 1.58
N THR A 485 -5.54 49.65 2.58
CA THR A 485 -6.96 49.90 2.86
C THR A 485 -7.22 51.34 3.28
N SER A 486 -6.47 51.88 4.24
CA SER A 486 -6.68 53.26 4.71
C SER A 486 -6.43 54.32 3.64
N ARG A 487 -5.55 54.03 2.67
CA ARG A 487 -5.18 54.94 1.59
C ARG A 487 -5.87 54.65 0.26
N LYS A 488 -6.64 53.56 0.16
CA LYS A 488 -7.22 53.05 -1.10
C LYS A 488 -6.15 52.85 -2.19
N HIS A 489 -4.98 52.35 -1.78
CA HIS A 489 -3.79 52.24 -2.63
C HIS A 489 -3.71 50.91 -3.42
N GLY A 490 -4.82 50.20 -3.58
CA GLY A 490 -4.91 48.94 -4.31
C GLY A 490 -5.64 47.85 -3.53
N PRO A 491 -5.78 46.66 -4.12
CA PRO A 491 -6.51 45.56 -3.51
C PRO A 491 -5.65 44.68 -2.58
N LYS A 492 -4.34 44.56 -2.83
CA LYS A 492 -3.44 43.68 -2.08
C LYS A 492 -2.01 44.20 -2.00
N CYS A 493 -1.26 43.73 -1.00
CA CYS A 493 0.16 44.02 -0.87
C CYS A 493 0.98 43.13 -1.81
N LEU A 494 2.02 43.69 -2.43
CA LEU A 494 3.05 42.90 -3.12
C LEU A 494 4.02 42.33 -2.08
N TYR A 495 4.68 41.22 -2.37
CA TYR A 495 5.67 40.62 -1.46
C TYR A 495 6.85 40.03 -2.23
N SER A 496 7.99 39.85 -1.55
CA SER A 496 9.21 39.26 -2.11
C SER A 496 9.80 38.20 -1.20
N TYR A 497 10.43 37.17 -1.78
CA TYR A 497 10.93 35.99 -1.07
C TYR A 497 12.44 36.00 -0.81
N SER A 498 12.85 35.21 0.20
CA SER A 498 14.20 34.67 0.37
C SER A 498 14.11 33.14 0.39
N GLY A 499 14.74 32.46 -0.58
CA GLY A 499 14.72 31.00 -0.68
C GLY A 499 13.90 30.48 -1.87
N PRO A 500 13.53 29.19 -1.91
CA PRO A 500 12.80 28.58 -3.03
C PRO A 500 11.50 29.33 -3.34
N GLU A 501 11.12 29.37 -4.62
CA GLU A 501 10.20 30.39 -5.17
C GLU A 501 8.74 30.32 -4.68
N ARG A 502 8.24 29.18 -4.17
CA ARG A 502 6.84 29.01 -3.70
C ARG A 502 6.68 27.95 -2.60
N VAL A 503 5.57 28.04 -1.86
CA VAL A 503 5.09 26.98 -0.96
C VAL A 503 4.54 25.84 -1.82
N LYS A 504 4.99 24.59 -1.62
CA LYS A 504 4.53 23.43 -2.39
C LYS A 504 3.41 22.70 -1.64
N CYS A 505 2.38 22.26 -2.36
CA CYS A 505 1.36 21.36 -1.84
C CYS A 505 2.00 20.04 -1.38
N LEU A 506 1.51 19.48 -0.28
CA LEU A 506 1.89 18.14 0.18
C LEU A 506 1.20 17.06 -0.65
N SER A 507 -0.05 17.32 -1.02
CA SER A 507 -0.90 16.51 -1.88
C SER A 507 -1.42 17.38 -3.01
N ALA A 508 -1.32 16.89 -4.25
CA ALA A 508 -1.92 17.52 -5.42
C ALA A 508 -3.24 16.83 -5.81
N HIS A 509 -4.13 17.53 -6.53
CA HIS A 509 -5.42 16.98 -6.94
C HIS A 509 -5.32 15.60 -7.60
N VAL A 510 -5.99 14.60 -7.01
CA VAL A 510 -5.84 13.16 -7.32
C VAL A 510 -6.27 12.81 -8.75
N PHE A 511 -7.09 13.65 -9.41
CA PHE A 511 -7.66 13.34 -10.72
C PHE A 511 -7.05 14.12 -11.90
N LEU A 512 -6.04 14.97 -11.68
CA LEU A 512 -5.36 15.63 -12.80
C LEU A 512 -4.52 14.63 -13.61
N PRO A 513 -4.56 14.67 -14.96
CA PRO A 513 -5.19 15.70 -15.81
C PRO A 513 -6.63 15.37 -16.29
N VAL A 514 -7.23 14.27 -15.82
CA VAL A 514 -8.53 13.74 -16.28
C VAL A 514 -9.70 14.59 -15.81
N GLU A 515 -9.56 15.26 -14.66
CA GLU A 515 -10.53 16.21 -14.12
C GLU A 515 -9.78 17.54 -13.91
N ARG A 516 -10.08 18.53 -14.75
CA ARG A 516 -9.47 19.88 -14.75
C ARG A 516 -10.40 20.97 -14.19
N GLU A 517 -11.62 20.59 -13.83
CA GLU A 517 -12.63 21.48 -13.28
C GLU A 517 -12.42 21.66 -11.77
N SER A 518 -11.65 20.78 -11.13
CA SER A 518 -11.33 20.84 -9.71
C SER A 518 -9.83 20.85 -9.43
N GLY A 519 -9.46 21.38 -8.28
CA GLY A 519 -8.09 21.53 -7.83
C GLY A 519 -7.99 21.45 -6.31
N PHE A 520 -6.91 20.85 -5.80
CA PHE A 520 -6.70 20.66 -4.37
C PHE A 520 -5.24 20.91 -4.01
N CYS A 521 -5.02 21.59 -2.89
CA CYS A 521 -3.72 21.81 -2.30
C CYS A 521 -3.84 21.83 -0.77
N ASP A 522 -2.94 21.13 -0.10
CA ASP A 522 -2.76 21.18 1.36
C ASP A 522 -1.31 21.50 1.73
N ILE A 523 -1.14 22.19 2.85
CA ILE A 523 0.16 22.52 3.43
C ILE A 523 0.14 22.26 4.93
N GLN A 524 1.23 21.72 5.47
CA GLN A 524 1.41 21.57 6.93
C GLN A 524 1.42 22.95 7.63
N GLY A 525 1.77 24.02 6.92
CA GLY A 525 1.86 25.34 7.50
C GLY A 525 2.87 25.39 8.66
N ARG A 526 2.52 26.08 9.74
CA ARG A 526 3.41 26.32 10.89
C ARG A 526 3.20 25.33 12.05
N ARG A 527 2.30 24.37 11.87
CA ARG A 527 2.04 23.28 12.83
C ARG A 527 3.15 22.23 12.79
N ARG A 528 3.20 21.42 13.84
CA ARG A 528 4.16 20.30 13.97
C ARG A 528 3.71 19.03 13.24
N VAL A 529 2.41 18.91 13.01
CA VAL A 529 1.74 17.73 12.43
C VAL A 529 0.70 18.20 11.42
N ILE A 530 0.31 17.31 10.50
CA ILE A 530 -0.84 17.51 9.63
C ILE A 530 -2.05 16.77 10.21
N GLU A 531 -3.13 17.51 10.41
CA GLU A 531 -4.41 17.04 10.94
C GLU A 531 -5.52 17.18 9.88
N ASP A 532 -5.31 17.99 8.84
CA ASP A 532 -6.19 18.14 7.67
C ASP A 532 -6.08 16.96 6.69
N PHE A 533 -7.23 16.45 6.23
CA PHE A 533 -7.34 15.42 5.19
C PHE A 533 -8.40 15.81 4.16
N HIS A 534 -8.33 15.18 2.99
CA HIS A 534 -9.33 15.34 1.94
C HIS A 534 -9.73 13.99 1.34
N SER A 535 -10.84 13.98 0.63
CA SER A 535 -11.29 12.83 -0.15
C SER A 535 -12.02 13.28 -1.39
N SER A 536 -11.52 12.87 -2.55
CA SER A 536 -12.18 13.13 -3.82
C SER A 536 -12.54 11.80 -4.47
N ARG A 537 -13.76 11.68 -5.02
CA ARG A 537 -14.24 10.49 -5.74
C ARG A 537 -14.98 10.91 -7.00
N PHE A 538 -14.63 10.29 -8.13
CA PHE A 538 -15.30 10.51 -9.39
C PHE A 538 -15.87 9.19 -9.92
N ASN A 539 -17.20 9.10 -9.99
CA ASN A 539 -17.87 7.96 -10.57
C ASN A 539 -18.10 8.22 -12.06
N LYS A 540 -17.22 7.69 -12.93
CA LYS A 540 -17.30 7.87 -14.39
C LYS A 540 -18.59 7.38 -15.04
N VAL A 541 -19.28 6.42 -14.42
CA VAL A 541 -20.51 5.83 -14.97
C VAL A 541 -21.70 6.76 -14.73
N SER A 542 -21.82 7.25 -13.50
CA SER A 542 -22.89 8.21 -13.16
C SER A 542 -22.55 9.64 -13.58
N GLY A 543 -21.28 10.06 -13.54
CA GLY A 543 -20.87 11.46 -13.66
C GLY A 543 -20.85 12.22 -12.33
N VAL A 544 -21.28 11.59 -11.22
CA VAL A 544 -21.26 12.19 -9.88
C VAL A 544 -19.82 12.41 -9.41
N LYS A 545 -19.52 13.61 -8.89
CA LYS A 545 -18.25 13.97 -8.27
C LYS A 545 -18.49 14.29 -6.80
N TYR A 546 -17.73 13.64 -5.92
CA TYR A 546 -17.74 13.90 -4.48
C TYR A 546 -16.39 14.48 -4.06
N TYR A 547 -16.45 15.53 -3.27
CA TYR A 547 -15.30 16.13 -2.62
C TYR A 547 -15.59 16.29 -1.12
N GLY A 548 -14.59 16.01 -0.30
CA GLY A 548 -14.66 16.13 1.15
C GLY A 548 -13.39 16.74 1.70
N LEU A 549 -13.54 17.67 2.63
CA LEU A 549 -12.47 18.32 3.38
C LEU A 549 -12.69 18.12 4.88
N PHE A 550 -11.65 17.70 5.59
CA PHE A 550 -11.74 17.22 6.97
C PHE A 550 -10.60 17.82 7.79
N ASP A 551 -10.91 18.82 8.60
CA ASP A 551 -9.95 19.51 9.48
C ASP A 551 -9.92 18.81 10.84
N GLY A 552 -8.77 18.29 11.22
CA GLY A 552 -8.61 17.46 12.42
C GLY A 552 -8.11 18.26 13.62
N HIS A 553 -8.53 17.86 14.82
CA HIS A 553 -8.01 18.43 16.06
C HIS A 553 -7.79 17.37 17.14
N ASN A 554 -6.82 17.65 18.03
CA ASN A 554 -6.38 16.73 19.09
C ASN A 554 -5.91 15.36 18.55
N GLY A 555 -5.30 15.35 17.37
CA GLY A 555 -4.96 14.15 16.61
C GLY A 555 -5.63 14.16 15.23
N ASN A 556 -5.25 13.20 14.39
CA ASN A 556 -5.69 13.13 13.00
C ASN A 556 -6.55 11.90 12.68
N LEU A 557 -6.87 11.07 13.67
CA LEU A 557 -7.59 9.82 13.45
C LEU A 557 -9.02 10.09 12.95
N ALA A 558 -9.76 10.99 13.59
CA ALA A 558 -11.12 11.34 13.18
C ALA A 558 -11.18 11.90 11.75
N ALA A 559 -10.27 12.81 11.39
CA ALA A 559 -10.20 13.39 10.05
C ALA A 559 -9.82 12.34 8.99
N LYS A 560 -8.80 11.53 9.26
CA LYS A 560 -8.36 10.43 8.38
C LYS A 560 -9.45 9.37 8.20
N PHE A 561 -10.12 8.99 9.27
CA PHE A 561 -11.24 8.03 9.23
C PHE A 561 -12.40 8.58 8.40
N THR A 562 -12.72 9.85 8.57
CA THR A 562 -13.80 10.52 7.84
C THR A 562 -13.50 10.62 6.36
N ALA A 563 -12.27 11.02 6.00
CA ALA A 563 -11.81 11.05 4.61
C ALA A 563 -11.92 9.69 3.90
N ARG A 564 -11.71 8.59 4.63
CA ARG A 564 -11.78 7.25 4.06
C ARG A 564 -13.21 6.71 3.96
N ASN A 565 -14.06 6.99 4.93
CA ASN A 565 -15.31 6.24 5.11
C ASN A 565 -16.59 7.03 4.82
N LEU A 566 -16.62 8.36 4.99
CA LEU A 566 -17.86 9.13 4.88
C LEU A 566 -18.50 9.03 3.47
N TYR A 567 -17.67 8.94 2.43
CA TYR A 567 -18.15 8.69 1.06
C TYR A 567 -19.01 7.41 0.97
N HIS A 568 -18.58 6.31 1.58
CA HIS A 568 -19.28 5.02 1.50
C HIS A 568 -20.63 5.03 2.22
N GLU A 569 -20.80 5.90 3.21
CA GLU A 569 -22.09 6.10 3.88
C GLU A 569 -23.09 6.83 2.96
N LEU A 570 -22.60 7.66 2.03
CA LEU A 570 -23.40 8.45 1.09
C LEU A 570 -23.59 7.75 -0.26
N GLU A 571 -22.59 6.97 -0.70
CA GLU A 571 -22.47 6.29 -2.00
C GLU A 571 -23.77 5.59 -2.47
N PRO A 572 -24.53 4.86 -1.62
CA PRO A 572 -25.75 4.19 -2.05
C PRO A 572 -26.86 5.12 -2.61
N GLN A 573 -26.81 6.42 -2.31
CA GLN A 573 -27.77 7.42 -2.81
C GLN A 573 -27.13 8.45 -3.75
N LEU A 574 -25.82 8.37 -4.02
CA LEU A 574 -25.13 9.20 -5.00
C LEU A 574 -25.43 8.69 -6.42
N ASP A 575 -26.49 9.19 -7.04
CA ASP A 575 -26.95 8.81 -8.38
C ASP A 575 -27.46 10.05 -9.13
N VAL A 576 -27.14 10.16 -10.43
CA VAL A 576 -27.63 11.24 -11.31
C VAL A 576 -29.15 11.35 -11.40
N ASN A 577 -29.89 10.30 -11.07
CA ASN A 577 -31.35 10.28 -11.13
C ASN A 577 -32.00 10.57 -9.77
N LYS A 578 -31.20 10.72 -8.71
CA LYS A 578 -31.66 10.91 -7.34
C LYS A 578 -31.29 12.29 -6.82
N THR A 579 -32.17 12.82 -5.98
CA THR A 579 -31.91 13.98 -5.14
C THR A 579 -31.53 13.48 -3.76
N LEU A 580 -30.41 13.94 -3.22
CA LEU A 580 -30.05 13.67 -1.82
C LEU A 580 -30.84 14.59 -0.90
N THR A 581 -31.63 14.01 -0.01
CA THR A 581 -32.39 14.77 0.99
C THR A 581 -31.52 15.10 2.20
N SER A 582 -31.80 16.22 2.87
CA SER A 582 -31.14 16.58 4.13
C SER A 582 -31.21 15.44 5.16
N ASP A 583 -32.38 14.83 5.32
CA ASP A 583 -32.62 13.73 6.26
C ASP A 583 -31.67 12.56 6.02
N PHE A 584 -31.39 12.22 4.76
CA PHE A 584 -30.45 11.14 4.45
C PHE A 584 -29.01 11.52 4.80
N VAL A 585 -28.59 12.75 4.48
CA VAL A 585 -27.25 13.24 4.78
C VAL A 585 -27.03 13.32 6.29
N GLU A 586 -28.03 13.80 7.05
CA GLU A 586 -28.00 13.84 8.50
C GLU A 586 -27.87 12.43 9.11
N LEU A 587 -28.65 11.46 8.60
CA LEU A 587 -28.55 10.06 9.02
C LEU A 587 -27.18 9.45 8.69
N ALA A 588 -26.62 9.76 7.52
CA ALA A 588 -25.29 9.29 7.11
C ALA A 588 -24.19 9.85 8.03
N PHE A 589 -24.25 11.14 8.37
CA PHE A 589 -23.32 11.77 9.31
C PHE A 589 -23.46 11.19 10.72
N GLU A 590 -24.68 11.00 11.20
CA GLU A 590 -24.92 10.40 12.52
C GLU A 590 -24.41 8.96 12.57
N HIS A 591 -24.71 8.15 11.55
CA HIS A 591 -24.21 6.78 11.43
C HIS A 591 -22.68 6.75 11.37
N HIS A 592 -22.06 7.61 10.57
CA HIS A 592 -20.61 7.75 10.48
C HIS A 592 -19.97 8.12 11.82
N ASN A 593 -20.57 9.07 12.55
CA ASN A 593 -20.06 9.48 13.86
C ASN A 593 -20.11 8.33 14.89
N ARG A 594 -21.24 7.59 14.95
CA ARG A 594 -21.38 6.40 15.81
C ARG A 594 -20.37 5.32 15.44
N LYS A 595 -20.14 5.13 14.13
CA LYS A 595 -19.16 4.16 13.61
C LYS A 595 -17.74 4.54 14.03
N LEU A 596 -17.35 5.80 13.90
CA LEU A 596 -16.06 6.31 14.37
C LEU A 596 -15.85 6.01 15.85
N GLN A 597 -16.82 6.33 16.71
CA GLN A 597 -16.73 6.09 18.16
C GLN A 597 -16.70 4.61 18.52
N SER A 598 -17.53 3.79 17.86
CA SER A 598 -17.59 2.35 18.16
C SER A 598 -16.30 1.62 17.78
N LEU A 599 -15.64 2.04 16.69
CA LEU A 599 -14.39 1.46 16.23
C LEU A 599 -13.17 2.02 16.98
N HIS A 600 -13.26 3.25 17.48
CA HIS A 600 -12.14 3.96 18.14
C HIS A 600 -12.55 4.59 19.48
N PRO A 601 -13.04 3.82 20.47
CA PRO A 601 -13.64 4.36 21.70
C PRO A 601 -12.64 5.02 22.67
N GLN A 602 -11.33 4.87 22.45
CA GLN A 602 -10.27 5.47 23.27
C GLN A 602 -9.63 6.68 22.60
N ASP A 603 -10.01 6.98 21.36
CA ASP A 603 -9.47 8.11 20.62
C ASP A 603 -10.28 9.37 20.95
N THR A 604 -9.58 10.47 21.20
CA THR A 604 -10.18 11.76 21.56
C THR A 604 -9.98 12.81 20.47
N SER A 605 -9.56 12.40 19.27
CA SER A 605 -9.44 13.32 18.14
C SER A 605 -10.83 13.62 17.58
N GLY A 606 -10.99 14.85 17.08
CA GLY A 606 -12.20 15.26 16.39
C GLY A 606 -11.90 15.75 14.99
N SER A 607 -12.96 15.95 14.22
CA SER A 607 -12.85 16.43 12.85
C SER A 607 -14.04 17.30 12.46
N THR A 608 -13.77 18.42 11.81
CA THR A 608 -14.76 19.05 10.94
C THR A 608 -15.01 18.15 9.72
N ALA A 609 -16.08 18.42 8.99
CA ALA A 609 -16.26 17.83 7.67
C ALA A 609 -17.07 18.78 6.81
N THR A 610 -16.56 19.09 5.63
CA THR A 610 -17.29 19.81 4.59
C THR A 610 -17.28 18.97 3.33
N ILE A 611 -18.46 18.52 2.91
CA ILE A 611 -18.65 17.76 1.67
C ILE A 611 -19.28 18.63 0.60
N PHE A 612 -18.88 18.40 -0.64
CA PHE A 612 -19.33 19.10 -1.83
C PHE A 612 -19.54 18.07 -2.94
N VAL A 613 -20.75 17.96 -3.47
CA VAL A 613 -21.12 16.92 -4.44
C VAL A 613 -21.76 17.56 -5.67
N THR A 614 -21.27 17.21 -6.86
CA THR A 614 -21.78 17.70 -8.14
C THR A 614 -22.20 16.54 -9.06
N GLY A 615 -22.89 16.85 -10.15
CA GLY A 615 -23.41 15.86 -11.09
C GLY A 615 -24.60 15.07 -10.53
N LEU A 616 -25.41 15.68 -9.67
CA LEU A 616 -26.66 15.11 -9.19
C LEU A 616 -27.82 15.42 -10.15
N LYS A 617 -29.00 14.90 -9.84
CA LYS A 617 -30.21 15.12 -10.65
C LYS A 617 -30.48 16.60 -10.89
N ASN A 618 -30.73 16.96 -12.16
CA ASN A 618 -30.98 18.33 -12.60
C ASN A 618 -29.81 19.29 -12.31
N ASP A 619 -28.56 18.80 -12.39
CA ASP A 619 -27.33 19.57 -12.17
C ASP A 619 -27.28 20.26 -10.80
N GLU A 620 -27.90 19.61 -9.80
CA GLU A 620 -27.90 20.07 -8.42
C GLU A 620 -26.52 19.85 -7.78
N VAL A 621 -26.09 20.84 -7.01
CA VAL A 621 -24.88 20.81 -6.19
C VAL A 621 -25.31 20.71 -4.74
N LEU A 622 -24.83 19.70 -4.03
CA LEU A 622 -25.09 19.48 -2.62
C LEU A 622 -23.86 19.87 -1.79
N VAL A 623 -24.07 20.64 -0.74
CA VAL A 623 -23.04 20.98 0.25
C VAL A 623 -23.55 20.63 1.64
N ALA A 624 -22.72 19.96 2.44
CA ALA A 624 -23.03 19.73 3.84
C ALA A 624 -21.81 19.89 4.72
N ASN A 625 -21.98 20.48 5.91
CA ASN A 625 -20.86 20.70 6.81
C ASN A 625 -21.17 20.52 8.31
N VAL A 626 -20.17 20.05 9.04
CA VAL A 626 -20.01 20.18 10.51
C VAL A 626 -18.66 20.85 10.78
N GLY A 627 -18.59 21.71 11.78
CA GLY A 627 -17.40 22.53 12.06
C GLY A 627 -17.41 23.84 11.29
N ASP A 628 -16.23 24.42 11.11
CA ASP A 628 -15.99 25.78 10.59
C ASP A 628 -15.15 25.83 9.31
N SER A 629 -14.78 24.68 8.74
CA SER A 629 -14.27 24.63 7.37
C SER A 629 -15.35 25.14 6.40
N ARG A 630 -15.07 26.23 5.69
CA ARG A 630 -16.06 27.01 4.96
C ARG A 630 -16.02 26.74 3.45
N ALA A 631 -17.19 26.75 2.83
CA ALA A 631 -17.35 26.79 1.38
C ALA A 631 -18.06 28.07 0.92
N ILE A 632 -17.57 28.70 -0.13
CA ILE A 632 -18.17 29.87 -0.78
C ILE A 632 -18.35 29.63 -2.28
N LEU A 633 -19.39 30.24 -2.85
CA LEU A 633 -19.65 30.31 -4.28
C LEU A 633 -19.26 31.69 -4.81
N CYS A 634 -18.50 31.70 -5.90
CA CYS A 634 -18.05 32.91 -6.58
C CYS A 634 -18.48 32.90 -8.06
N ASP A 635 -18.73 34.08 -8.61
CA ASP A 635 -18.84 34.25 -10.05
C ASP A 635 -17.45 34.27 -10.72
N VAL A 636 -17.38 34.15 -12.04
CA VAL A 636 -16.11 34.23 -12.80
C VAL A 636 -15.31 35.52 -12.58
N ASP A 637 -15.93 36.59 -12.08
CA ASP A 637 -15.28 37.88 -11.81
C ASP A 637 -14.70 37.94 -10.39
N GLY A 638 -14.89 36.88 -9.59
CA GLY A 638 -14.39 36.76 -8.22
C GLY A 638 -15.28 37.40 -7.16
N ASN A 639 -16.50 37.82 -7.52
CA ASN A 639 -17.47 38.29 -6.54
C ASN A 639 -18.07 37.11 -5.79
N VAL A 640 -18.15 37.22 -4.47
CA VAL A 640 -18.81 36.21 -3.63
C VAL A 640 -20.32 36.31 -3.85
N VAL A 641 -20.89 35.26 -4.43
CA VAL A 641 -22.34 35.12 -4.66
C VAL A 641 -23.01 34.74 -3.35
N ARG A 642 -22.48 33.71 -2.69
CA ARG A 642 -23.09 33.11 -1.50
C ARG A 642 -22.08 32.29 -0.70
N GLN A 643 -22.18 32.34 0.64
CA GLN A 643 -21.54 31.33 1.49
C GLN A 643 -22.45 30.08 1.57
N LEU A 644 -21.87 28.92 1.26
CA LEU A 644 -22.58 27.64 1.12
C LEU A 644 -22.65 26.84 2.44
N THR A 645 -21.80 27.17 3.41
CA THR A 645 -21.72 26.51 4.72
C THR A 645 -22.11 27.44 5.86
N VAL A 646 -22.42 26.88 7.03
CA VAL A 646 -22.53 27.64 8.28
C VAL A 646 -21.34 27.30 9.16
N ASP A 647 -20.59 28.32 9.58
CA ASP A 647 -19.45 28.11 10.48
C ASP A 647 -19.98 27.79 11.89
N HIS A 648 -19.85 26.53 12.30
CA HIS A 648 -20.39 26.03 13.55
C HIS A 648 -19.49 26.37 14.74
N THR A 649 -19.37 27.65 15.08
CA THR A 649 -18.52 28.14 16.18
C THR A 649 -19.35 28.60 17.39
N PRO A 650 -18.84 28.55 18.62
CA PRO A 650 -19.52 29.08 19.82
C PRO A 650 -19.73 30.61 19.80
N SER A 651 -19.07 31.33 18.89
CA SER A 651 -19.35 32.74 18.60
C SER A 651 -20.67 32.95 17.86
N ASN A 652 -21.14 31.95 17.11
CA ASN A 652 -22.44 32.01 16.48
C ASN A 652 -23.54 31.92 17.56
N ALA A 653 -24.41 32.93 17.62
CA ALA A 653 -25.44 33.02 18.65
C ALA A 653 -26.43 31.84 18.63
N SER A 654 -26.73 31.29 17.45
CA SER A 654 -27.60 30.13 17.29
C SER A 654 -26.94 28.86 17.85
N GLU A 655 -25.70 28.59 17.45
CA GLU A 655 -24.95 27.42 17.94
C GLU A 655 -24.68 27.51 19.45
N ARG A 656 -24.34 28.70 19.95
CA ARG A 656 -24.20 28.92 21.39
C ARG A 656 -25.49 28.62 22.15
N GLY A 657 -26.64 29.08 21.63
CA GLY A 657 -27.94 28.78 22.21
C GLY A 657 -28.22 27.28 22.24
N ARG A 658 -27.93 26.58 21.14
CA ARG A 658 -28.08 25.12 21.00
C ARG A 658 -27.22 24.38 22.02
N VAL A 659 -25.91 24.64 22.04
CA VAL A 659 -24.94 24.02 22.97
C VAL A 659 -25.41 24.16 24.43
N LEU A 660 -25.85 25.35 24.84
CA LEU A 660 -26.34 25.59 26.20
C LEU A 660 -27.65 24.85 26.49
N SER A 661 -28.57 24.77 25.52
CA SER A 661 -29.84 24.07 25.68
C SER A 661 -29.70 22.54 25.77
N GLU A 662 -28.65 21.99 25.16
CA GLU A 662 -28.28 20.57 25.21
C GLU A 662 -27.42 20.22 26.44
N GLY A 663 -27.23 21.17 27.39
CA GLY A 663 -26.48 20.95 28.63
C GLY A 663 -24.98 21.16 28.52
N GLY A 664 -24.48 21.63 27.37
CA GLY A 664 -23.11 22.05 27.17
C GLY A 664 -22.78 23.39 27.83
N LYS A 665 -21.49 23.75 27.84
CA LYS A 665 -20.98 25.01 28.39
C LYS A 665 -20.19 25.76 27.34
N VAL A 666 -20.21 27.09 27.39
CA VAL A 666 -19.37 27.94 26.55
C VAL A 666 -18.57 28.88 27.43
N GLU A 667 -17.25 28.83 27.28
CA GLU A 667 -16.30 29.59 28.10
C GLU A 667 -15.34 30.37 27.20
N SER A 668 -14.80 31.49 27.69
CA SER A 668 -13.79 32.25 26.94
C SER A 668 -12.39 31.79 27.34
N GLY A 669 -11.57 31.41 26.36
CA GLY A 669 -10.20 30.97 26.56
C GLY A 669 -9.30 31.47 25.43
N GLY A 670 -8.20 32.13 25.78
CA GLY A 670 -7.24 32.64 24.78
C GLY A 670 -7.80 33.71 23.83
N GLY A 671 -8.87 34.40 24.22
CA GLY A 671 -9.51 35.46 23.42
C GLY A 671 -10.62 34.98 22.49
N ILE A 672 -10.89 33.67 22.43
CA ILE A 672 -12.01 33.09 21.66
C ILE A 672 -12.98 32.33 22.56
N LEU A 673 -14.21 32.09 22.08
CA LEU A 673 -15.20 31.27 22.78
C LEU A 673 -14.98 29.80 22.44
N ARG A 674 -15.07 28.93 23.45
CA ARG A 674 -14.85 27.48 23.33
C ARG A 674 -15.96 26.69 24.00
N VAL A 675 -16.35 25.55 23.43
CA VAL A 675 -17.25 24.58 24.07
C VAL A 675 -16.48 23.83 25.15
N ASP A 676 -17.04 23.80 26.38
CA ASP A 676 -16.44 23.23 27.59
C ASP A 676 -14.99 23.73 27.85
N GLY A 677 -14.68 24.96 27.41
CA GLY A 677 -13.34 25.54 27.48
C GLY A 677 -12.29 24.90 26.56
N LYS A 678 -12.68 23.90 25.74
CA LYS A 678 -11.76 23.04 24.95
C LYS A 678 -11.84 23.33 23.45
N LEU A 679 -13.02 23.18 22.85
CA LEU A 679 -13.18 23.17 21.39
C LEU A 679 -13.55 24.53 20.82
N ALA A 680 -12.93 24.91 19.70
CA ALA A 680 -13.28 26.12 18.95
C ALA A 680 -14.53 25.96 18.08
N VAL A 681 -14.94 24.71 17.82
CA VAL A 681 -16.15 24.33 17.08
C VAL A 681 -17.23 23.78 18.01
N SER A 682 -18.48 23.87 17.56
CA SER A 682 -19.69 23.39 18.26
C SER A 682 -20.30 22.15 17.60
N ARG A 683 -19.85 21.80 16.40
CA ARG A 683 -20.22 20.58 15.69
C ARG A 683 -18.98 19.94 15.09
N SER A 684 -18.84 18.63 15.24
CA SER A 684 -17.70 17.84 14.76
C SER A 684 -17.99 16.35 14.88
N PHE A 685 -17.19 15.54 14.19
CA PHE A 685 -17.09 14.11 14.43
C PHE A 685 -16.11 13.81 15.56
N GLY A 686 -16.33 12.74 16.31
CA GLY A 686 -15.39 12.22 17.33
C GLY A 686 -15.53 12.81 18.73
N ASP A 687 -15.96 14.07 18.87
CA ASP A 687 -16.00 14.78 20.16
C ASP A 687 -17.25 14.51 21.04
N VAL A 688 -17.77 13.29 21.07
CA VAL A 688 -19.03 12.99 21.77
C VAL A 688 -18.99 13.11 23.29
N ASP A 689 -17.80 13.05 23.89
CA ASP A 689 -17.64 13.22 25.33
C ASP A 689 -17.82 14.69 25.78
N ILE A 690 -17.99 15.61 24.82
CA ILE A 690 -18.18 17.04 25.10
C ILE A 690 -19.65 17.38 24.91
N ALA A 691 -20.33 17.62 26.04
CA ALA A 691 -21.75 17.96 26.06
C ALA A 691 -22.07 19.18 25.17
N GLY A 692 -23.10 19.04 24.34
CA GLY A 692 -23.56 20.05 23.39
C GLY A 692 -22.85 20.04 22.02
N VAL A 693 -21.82 19.21 21.83
CA VAL A 693 -21.22 19.01 20.50
C VAL A 693 -22.05 18.01 19.71
N SER A 694 -22.34 18.34 18.45
CA SER A 694 -23.20 17.55 17.57
C SER A 694 -22.52 17.21 16.26
N ALA A 695 -22.83 16.04 15.70
CA ALA A 695 -22.42 15.66 14.34
C ALA A 695 -23.51 15.87 13.29
N VAL A 696 -24.61 16.56 13.64
CA VAL A 696 -25.69 16.88 12.70
C VAL A 696 -25.21 17.97 11.74
N PRO A 697 -25.13 17.70 10.42
CA PRO A 697 -24.66 18.68 9.45
C PRO A 697 -25.67 19.80 9.22
N TYR A 698 -25.17 20.96 8.80
CA TYR A 698 -25.95 21.86 7.97
C TYR A 698 -25.92 21.35 6.53
N VAL A 699 -27.07 21.26 5.85
CA VAL A 699 -27.18 20.76 4.47
C VAL A 699 -27.85 21.83 3.60
N THR A 700 -27.27 22.12 2.44
CA THR A 700 -27.87 22.97 1.42
C THR A 700 -27.68 22.35 0.04
N SER A 701 -28.60 22.63 -0.87
CA SER A 701 -28.43 22.35 -2.30
C SER A 701 -28.80 23.57 -3.14
N PHE A 702 -28.24 23.66 -4.33
CA PHE A 702 -28.48 24.75 -5.29
C PHE A 702 -28.13 24.32 -6.71
N LYS A 703 -28.51 25.12 -7.70
CA LYS A 703 -28.02 24.97 -9.08
C LYS A 703 -27.14 26.16 -9.44
N ALA A 704 -25.96 25.88 -10.00
CA ALA A 704 -25.00 26.92 -10.36
C ALA A 704 -25.58 27.93 -11.36
N GLU A 705 -26.29 27.45 -12.39
CA GLU A 705 -26.91 28.30 -13.41
C GLU A 705 -27.97 29.27 -12.83
N GLU A 706 -28.68 28.88 -11.78
CA GLU A 706 -29.71 29.73 -11.16
C GLU A 706 -29.09 30.85 -10.30
N GLU A 707 -27.90 30.63 -9.73
CA GLU A 707 -27.21 31.57 -8.85
C GLU A 707 -26.29 32.53 -9.63
N CYS A 708 -25.60 32.06 -10.68
CA CYS A 708 -24.67 32.88 -11.48
C CYS A 708 -25.17 33.26 -12.89
N GLY A 709 -26.32 32.74 -13.34
CA GLY A 709 -26.86 33.01 -14.68
C GLY A 709 -26.00 32.44 -15.80
N GLU A 710 -25.84 33.20 -16.90
CA GLU A 710 -24.98 32.82 -18.04
C GLU A 710 -23.47 32.83 -17.71
N LYS A 711 -23.08 33.29 -16.51
CA LYS A 711 -21.69 33.27 -16.06
C LYS A 711 -21.41 31.94 -15.37
N HIS A 712 -20.31 31.27 -15.74
CA HIS A 712 -19.81 30.11 -15.00
C HIS A 712 -19.52 30.47 -13.54
N CYS A 713 -19.75 29.55 -12.60
CA CYS A 713 -19.37 29.75 -11.20
C CYS A 713 -18.11 28.94 -10.87
N PHE A 714 -17.51 29.24 -9.73
CA PHE A 714 -16.63 28.31 -9.05
C PHE A 714 -16.85 28.37 -7.54
N ALA A 715 -16.60 27.26 -6.87
CA ALA A 715 -16.64 27.15 -5.41
C ALA A 715 -15.21 27.07 -4.86
N ILE A 716 -15.00 27.71 -3.70
CA ILE A 716 -13.79 27.55 -2.88
C ILE A 716 -14.22 26.88 -1.58
N VAL A 717 -13.60 25.78 -1.23
CA VAL A 717 -13.81 25.04 0.02
C VAL A 717 -12.47 24.95 0.75
N ALA A 718 -12.37 25.44 1.98
CA ALA A 718 -11.09 25.43 2.71
C ALA A 718 -11.25 25.26 4.23
N THR A 719 -10.14 24.85 4.88
CA THR A 719 -10.02 24.77 6.35
C THR A 719 -9.76 26.15 6.97
N ASP A 720 -9.82 26.25 8.29
CA ASP A 720 -9.58 27.51 9.02
C ASP A 720 -8.19 28.11 8.73
N GLY A 721 -7.22 27.26 8.39
CA GLY A 721 -5.91 27.64 7.92
C GLY A 721 -5.88 28.70 6.82
N LEU A 722 -6.87 28.70 5.93
CA LEU A 722 -7.09 29.78 4.96
C LEU A 722 -7.93 30.91 5.58
N TRP A 723 -9.11 30.57 6.11
CA TRP A 723 -10.16 31.53 6.46
C TRP A 723 -9.82 32.44 7.65
N ASP A 724 -8.86 32.04 8.50
CA ASP A 724 -8.35 32.86 9.59
C ASP A 724 -7.53 34.06 9.11
N VAL A 725 -7.02 34.02 7.87
CA VAL A 725 -6.11 35.04 7.33
C VAL A 725 -6.52 35.60 5.97
N VAL A 726 -7.41 34.94 5.24
CA VAL A 726 -7.99 35.39 3.96
C VAL A 726 -9.51 35.50 4.10
N ASP A 727 -10.07 36.68 3.82
CA ASP A 727 -11.52 36.86 3.78
C ASP A 727 -12.15 36.34 2.48
N ASN A 728 -13.47 36.19 2.47
CA ASN A 728 -14.20 35.57 1.35
C ASN A 728 -13.99 36.37 0.05
N GLU A 729 -14.03 37.70 0.13
CA GLU A 729 -13.89 38.60 -1.01
C GLU A 729 -12.48 38.58 -1.60
N ASP A 730 -11.44 38.50 -0.79
CA ASP A 730 -10.06 38.33 -1.24
C ASP A 730 -9.86 36.96 -1.89
N ALA A 731 -10.38 35.89 -1.28
CA ALA A 731 -10.26 34.53 -1.82
C ALA A 731 -10.90 34.42 -3.22
N GLY A 732 -12.12 34.97 -3.38
CA GLY A 732 -12.81 35.02 -4.67
C GLY A 732 -12.03 35.78 -5.74
N ARG A 733 -11.52 36.97 -5.42
CA ARG A 733 -10.69 37.77 -6.34
C ARG A 733 -9.39 37.05 -6.75
N ILE A 734 -8.70 36.43 -5.79
CA ILE A 734 -7.44 35.72 -6.04
C ILE A 734 -7.66 34.54 -6.98
N ALA A 735 -8.70 33.75 -6.76
CA ALA A 735 -9.03 32.61 -7.61
C ALA A 735 -9.47 33.04 -9.02
N ALA A 736 -10.28 34.10 -9.14
CA ALA A 736 -10.80 34.57 -10.42
C ALA A 736 -9.72 34.99 -11.44
N ASP A 737 -8.59 35.55 -10.95
CA ASP A 737 -7.45 35.95 -11.80
C ASP A 737 -6.88 34.79 -12.65
N ILE A 738 -7.12 33.54 -12.23
CA ILE A 738 -6.51 32.37 -12.84
C ILE A 738 -7.49 31.22 -13.14
N ILE A 739 -8.70 31.25 -12.60
CA ILE A 739 -9.65 30.14 -12.71
C ILE A 739 -9.93 29.79 -14.18
N ASN A 740 -9.95 30.77 -15.09
CA ASN A 740 -10.22 30.57 -16.51
C ASN A 740 -9.03 30.04 -17.32
N LYS A 741 -7.85 29.88 -16.71
CA LYS A 741 -6.68 29.28 -17.36
C LYS A 741 -6.80 27.75 -17.43
N GLU A 742 -5.95 27.16 -18.26
CA GLU A 742 -5.73 25.72 -18.26
C GLU A 742 -5.22 25.27 -16.88
N ASN A 743 -5.87 24.25 -16.28
CA ASN A 743 -5.67 23.84 -14.88
C ASN A 743 -5.93 24.92 -13.81
N GLY A 744 -6.69 25.98 -14.16
CA GLY A 744 -6.90 27.13 -13.28
C GLY A 744 -7.51 26.80 -11.90
N ALA A 745 -8.26 25.71 -11.75
CA ALA A 745 -8.75 25.29 -10.43
C ALA A 745 -7.62 24.81 -9.50
N GLN A 746 -6.66 24.05 -10.04
CA GLN A 746 -5.49 23.60 -9.29
C GLN A 746 -4.57 24.75 -8.94
N GLU A 747 -4.27 25.62 -9.91
CA GLU A 747 -3.45 26.80 -9.66
C GLU A 747 -4.13 27.72 -8.62
N ALA A 748 -5.47 27.76 -8.56
CA ALA A 748 -6.22 28.54 -7.57
C ALA A 748 -6.06 27.99 -6.16
N ALA A 749 -6.17 26.67 -6.00
CA ALA A 749 -5.91 26.02 -4.71
C ALA A 749 -4.46 26.27 -4.22
N GLU A 750 -3.49 26.21 -5.13
CA GLU A 750 -2.07 26.50 -4.84
C GLU A 750 -1.83 27.95 -4.42
N ILE A 751 -2.38 28.92 -5.15
CA ILE A 751 -2.20 30.34 -4.82
C ILE A 751 -2.90 30.68 -3.50
N LEU A 752 -4.08 30.12 -3.24
CA LEU A 752 -4.81 30.39 -1.99
C LEU A 752 -4.09 29.83 -0.76
N THR A 753 -3.53 28.62 -0.84
CA THR A 753 -2.70 28.07 0.25
C THR A 753 -1.39 28.86 0.43
N GLU A 754 -0.78 29.32 -0.66
CA GLU A 754 0.39 30.22 -0.60
C GLU A 754 0.02 31.55 0.07
N GLU A 755 -1.14 32.13 -0.25
CA GLU A 755 -1.63 33.36 0.36
C GLU A 755 -1.85 33.17 1.86
N ALA A 756 -2.41 32.04 2.30
CA ALA A 756 -2.55 31.70 3.71
C ALA A 756 -1.18 31.69 4.44
N TRP A 757 -0.16 31.10 3.82
CA TRP A 757 1.19 31.09 4.36
C TRP A 757 1.77 32.50 4.49
N VAL A 758 1.66 33.30 3.41
CA VAL A 758 2.19 34.67 3.29
C VAL A 758 1.52 35.61 4.27
N ARG A 759 0.22 35.46 4.53
CA ARG A 759 -0.52 36.25 5.51
C ARG A 759 -0.30 35.80 6.96
N GLY A 760 0.47 34.73 7.16
CA GLY A 760 0.94 34.33 8.49
C GLY A 760 0.07 33.30 9.18
N SER A 761 -0.69 32.49 8.44
CA SER A 761 -1.50 31.41 9.00
C SER A 761 -0.69 30.52 9.95
N LYS A 762 -1.24 30.24 11.12
CA LYS A 762 -0.58 29.42 12.15
C LYS A 762 -0.95 27.95 12.06
N ASP A 763 -1.94 27.62 11.22
CA ASP A 763 -2.50 26.29 11.13
C ASP A 763 -1.99 25.48 9.93
N ASN A 764 -2.45 24.22 9.82
CA ASN A 764 -2.51 23.53 8.54
C ASN A 764 -3.47 24.29 7.63
N ALA A 765 -3.27 24.24 6.32
CA ALA A 765 -4.22 24.86 5.40
C ALA A 765 -4.47 23.92 4.22
N ALA A 766 -5.74 23.62 3.97
CA ALA A 766 -6.18 22.82 2.83
C ALA A 766 -7.27 23.56 2.07
N VAL A 767 -7.13 23.61 0.75
CA VAL A 767 -8.01 24.35 -0.16
C VAL A 767 -8.38 23.46 -1.34
N LEU A 768 -9.68 23.40 -1.62
CA LEU A 768 -10.30 22.79 -2.79
C LEU A 768 -11.00 23.89 -3.60
N VAL A 769 -10.80 23.88 -4.90
CA VAL A 769 -11.51 24.77 -5.84
C VAL A 769 -12.23 23.91 -6.86
N VAL A 770 -13.51 24.21 -7.14
CA VAL A 770 -14.35 23.44 -8.09
C VAL A 770 -15.06 24.40 -9.03
N LYS A 771 -14.84 24.28 -10.34
CA LYS A 771 -15.58 24.96 -11.40
C LYS A 771 -16.94 24.28 -11.60
N LEU A 772 -17.98 25.08 -11.79
CA LEU A 772 -19.37 24.63 -11.91
C LEU A 772 -19.99 25.06 -13.24
#